data_AF-A0A922DAX1-F1
#
_entry.id   AF-A0A922DAX1-F1
#
_cell.length_a   1.000
_cell.length_b   1.000
_cell.length_c   1.000
_cell.angle_alpha   90.00
_cell.angle_beta   90.00
_cell.angle_gamma   90.00
#
_symmetry.space_group_name_H-M   'P 1'
#
loop_
_entity.id
_entity.type
_entity.pdbx_description
1 polymer ?
#
loop_
_entity_poly.entity_id
_entity_poly.type
_entity_poly.pdbx_seq_one_letter_code
_entity_poly.pdbx_strand_id
1 'polypeptide(L)'
;MDEENAVELLQRYRRDRRILLDFILSGSLIKKVVMPPGAVTLDDVDLDQVSVDHVLNCAKKGGMLDLSESIRDYHDHIGLPQISNTGSAGDFYLVTSPESSGSPPKRAPPPAPAFTPPPVYTPSPVSTPASVSALAPTFAPSSIVSNVSRSESFNSTQVQELTVDDIEDFEDDDDAEEVDSLRVSRRNTNDASDLALKLPSFATGITDDDLRETAYEVLLACAGATGGLIVPSKEKKKDKRSKLMRKLGRSRSENVVMQSQHAPGLVGLLETMRVQMEISEAMDIRTRQGLLNALVGKVGKRMDTLLIPLELLCCISRTEFSDKKAFIRWQKRQLNILEEGLINQPVVGFGESGRKASELRILLAKIEESESLPPSTGELQRTEALRSLREIAILLAERPARGDLTGEVCHWIDGYPLNVRLYEKLLLSVFDMLDEGKLTEEVEEILELLKSTWRVLGITETIHYTCYAWVLFRQYVITSDQGILRHAMEQLKKIPLKEQRGPQERLHLNGLHSKVEQGGFRESSFLQSFLSPIQKWADKQLGDYHLHFAERSAMMEHIVAVAMVTRRLLLEEPEALQSISITDRDQIESYISSSIKNAFSRMLQTVEKSDSIHGHPLALLAEESKKLLKKDSTMFMPVFSQRHPHAAVVSASLVHKLYRNKLKPFLDGAEHLTEDVVSVFPAADSLEQYILALIMSSCEEETSEVYCRKLIPYEIESISGTLVMRWVNSQLGRILGWVERAIQQERWEPISPQQRHGSSIVEVYRIVEETVDQFFTLKVPMRSTELNSVFRGIDNAFQVYANHVIDKLARRT
;
A
#
# COMPACT_ATOMS: atom_id res chain seq x y z
N MET A 1 -1.65 42.20 -28.16
CA MET A 1 -0.21 42.34 -27.86
C MET A 1 -0.02 41.31 -26.80
N ASP A 2 0.40 40.16 -27.27
CA ASP A 2 0.05 38.91 -26.62
C ASP A 2 1.14 38.63 -25.59
N GLU A 3 0.72 38.26 -24.38
CA GLU A 3 1.64 37.91 -23.30
C GLU A 3 2.37 36.61 -23.71
N GLU A 4 3.52 36.76 -24.36
CA GLU A 4 4.39 35.63 -24.73
C GLU A 4 4.76 34.90 -23.44
N ASN A 5 4.22 33.68 -23.28
CA ASN A 5 4.23 32.98 -22.00
C ASN A 5 5.68 32.82 -21.52
N ALA A 6 5.99 33.30 -20.31
CA ALA A 6 7.39 33.39 -19.83
C ALA A 6 8.13 32.04 -19.87
N VAL A 7 7.39 30.93 -19.76
CA VAL A 7 7.92 29.56 -19.92
C VAL A 7 8.31 29.27 -21.37
N GLU A 8 7.49 29.66 -22.36
CA GLU A 8 7.81 29.51 -23.79
C GLU A 8 9.01 30.36 -24.19
N LEU A 9 9.08 31.61 -23.70
CA LEU A 9 10.22 32.50 -23.93
C LEU A 9 11.53 31.91 -23.36
N LEU A 10 11.48 31.33 -22.15
CA LEU A 10 12.64 30.69 -21.52
C LEU A 10 13.05 29.39 -22.24
N GLN A 11 12.10 28.59 -22.71
CA GLN A 11 12.42 27.43 -23.58
C GLN A 11 13.00 27.85 -24.93
N ARG A 12 12.53 28.96 -25.50
CA ARG A 12 13.08 29.54 -26.74
C ARG A 12 14.52 29.99 -26.54
N TYR A 13 14.84 30.72 -25.46
CA TYR A 13 16.21 31.08 -25.12
C TYR A 13 17.12 29.86 -24.88
N ARG A 14 16.64 28.80 -24.22
CA ARG A 14 17.40 27.53 -24.09
C ARG A 14 17.68 26.91 -25.46
N ARG A 15 16.67 26.81 -26.33
CA ARG A 15 16.82 26.26 -27.69
C ARG A 15 17.82 27.07 -28.53
N ASP A 16 17.68 28.39 -28.54
CA ASP A 16 18.56 29.28 -29.29
C ASP A 16 20.01 29.24 -28.75
N ARG A 17 20.18 29.11 -27.43
CA ARG A 17 21.50 28.90 -26.79
C ARG A 17 22.12 27.55 -27.16
N ARG A 18 21.34 26.46 -27.20
CA ARG A 18 21.82 25.14 -27.66
C ARG A 18 22.27 25.19 -29.13
N ILE A 19 21.47 25.80 -30.00
CA ILE A 19 21.80 25.99 -31.42
C ILE A 19 23.09 26.81 -31.59
N LEU A 20 23.27 27.86 -30.78
CA LEU A 20 24.49 28.68 -30.82
C LEU A 20 25.72 27.91 -30.34
N LEU A 21 25.60 27.14 -29.24
CA LEU A 21 26.69 26.29 -28.74
C LEU A 21 27.06 25.22 -29.76
N ASP A 22 26.08 24.52 -30.31
CA ASP A 22 26.28 23.51 -31.36
C ASP A 22 26.98 24.09 -32.60
N PHE A 23 26.54 25.26 -33.07
CA PHE A 23 27.18 25.96 -34.19
C PHE A 23 28.65 26.35 -33.89
N ILE A 24 28.97 26.81 -32.68
CA ILE A 24 30.34 27.17 -32.29
C ILE A 24 31.22 25.93 -32.16
N LEU A 25 30.70 24.84 -31.58
CA LEU A 25 31.41 23.58 -31.36
C LEU A 25 31.62 22.79 -32.66
N SER A 26 30.68 22.89 -33.60
CA SER A 26 30.77 22.35 -34.97
C SER A 26 31.61 23.22 -35.91
N GLY A 27 31.95 24.46 -35.51
CA GLY A 27 32.72 25.40 -36.31
C GLY A 27 34.24 25.22 -36.22
N SER A 28 34.97 25.71 -37.23
CA SER A 28 36.45 25.66 -37.29
C SER A 28 37.17 26.66 -36.34
N LEU A 29 36.43 27.30 -35.44
CA LEU A 29 36.95 28.30 -34.49
C LEU A 29 37.70 27.68 -33.30
N ILE A 30 37.47 26.40 -33.03
CA ILE A 30 38.10 25.65 -31.94
C ILE A 30 39.01 24.58 -32.56
N LYS A 31 40.27 24.49 -32.11
CA LYS A 31 41.27 23.56 -32.70
C LYS A 31 40.99 22.09 -32.41
N LYS A 32 40.44 21.82 -31.22
CA LYS A 32 40.09 20.50 -30.72
C LYS A 32 39.12 20.67 -29.55
N VAL A 33 38.01 19.95 -29.59
CA VAL A 33 37.13 19.76 -28.44
C VAL A 33 37.56 18.49 -27.70
N VAL A 34 37.69 18.56 -26.38
CA VAL A 34 37.87 17.41 -25.50
C VAL A 34 36.53 17.17 -24.79
N MET A 35 35.99 15.99 -25.02
CA MET A 35 34.70 15.55 -24.47
C MET A 35 34.80 15.32 -22.96
N PRO A 36 33.72 15.57 -22.19
CA PRO A 36 33.70 15.22 -20.77
C PRO A 36 33.80 13.70 -20.58
N PRO A 37 34.21 13.24 -19.39
CA PRO A 37 34.45 11.81 -19.15
C PRO A 37 33.17 10.99 -19.35
N GLY A 38 33.17 10.08 -20.33
CA GLY A 38 32.02 9.24 -20.67
C GLY A 38 31.20 9.68 -21.88
N ALA A 39 31.42 10.88 -22.42
CA ALA A 39 30.83 11.31 -23.69
C ALA A 39 31.67 10.85 -24.89
N VAL A 40 31.01 10.41 -25.97
CA VAL A 40 31.60 9.96 -27.24
C VAL A 40 31.30 10.94 -28.35
N THR A 41 30.07 11.44 -28.43
CA THR A 41 29.65 12.51 -29.36
C THR A 41 29.16 13.75 -28.60
N LEU A 42 28.96 14.86 -29.32
CA LEU A 42 28.42 16.09 -28.74
C LEU A 42 27.00 15.89 -28.16
N ASP A 43 26.26 14.92 -28.68
CA ASP A 43 24.90 14.57 -28.26
C ASP A 43 24.86 13.96 -26.85
N ASP A 44 25.96 13.35 -26.38
CA ASP A 44 26.08 12.81 -25.03
C ASP A 44 26.26 13.90 -23.95
N VAL A 45 26.41 15.17 -24.35
CA VAL A 45 26.73 16.29 -23.45
C VAL A 45 25.50 17.20 -23.27
N ASP A 46 25.12 17.44 -22.02
CA ASP A 46 24.09 18.42 -21.71
C ASP A 46 24.61 19.85 -21.96
N LEU A 47 24.34 20.37 -23.15
CA LEU A 47 24.67 21.75 -23.54
C LEU A 47 24.00 22.80 -22.64
N ASP A 48 22.93 22.49 -21.89
CA ASP A 48 22.38 23.45 -20.92
C ASP A 48 23.36 23.73 -19.76
N GLN A 49 24.29 22.81 -19.47
CA GLN A 49 25.30 22.95 -18.40
C GLN A 49 26.69 23.41 -18.87
N VAL A 50 26.85 23.83 -20.15
CA VAL A 50 28.13 24.30 -20.69
C VAL A 50 28.26 25.82 -20.59
N SER A 51 29.38 26.33 -20.03
CA SER A 51 29.64 27.78 -19.93
C SER A 51 29.86 28.40 -21.32
N VAL A 52 28.90 29.22 -21.76
CA VAL A 52 28.98 29.92 -23.06
C VAL A 52 30.17 30.88 -23.08
N ASP A 53 30.43 31.57 -21.97
CA ASP A 53 31.57 32.49 -21.84
C ASP A 53 32.91 31.75 -21.92
N HIS A 54 33.02 30.57 -21.30
CA HIS A 54 34.22 29.73 -21.42
C HIS A 54 34.44 29.26 -22.86
N VAL A 55 33.41 28.75 -23.52
CA VAL A 55 33.45 28.33 -24.94
C VAL A 55 33.88 29.49 -25.84
N LEU A 56 33.27 30.67 -25.69
CA LEU A 56 33.61 31.87 -26.45
C LEU A 56 35.04 32.36 -26.18
N ASN A 57 35.52 32.26 -24.94
CA ASN A 57 36.90 32.61 -24.59
C ASN A 57 37.92 31.63 -25.19
N CYS A 58 37.59 30.34 -25.26
CA CYS A 58 38.43 29.33 -25.93
C CYS A 58 38.45 29.51 -27.45
N ALA A 59 37.30 29.80 -28.07
CA ALA A 59 37.21 30.15 -29.49
C ALA A 59 38.01 31.42 -29.84
N LYS A 60 37.90 32.49 -29.05
CA LYS A 60 38.71 33.72 -29.21
C LYS A 60 40.22 33.48 -29.11
N LYS A 61 40.65 32.51 -28.29
CA LYS A 61 42.06 32.13 -28.10
C LYS A 61 42.56 31.13 -29.16
N GLY A 62 41.68 30.58 -30.02
CA GLY A 62 42.02 29.52 -30.98
C GLY A 62 42.56 28.24 -30.30
N GLY A 63 42.11 27.98 -29.07
CA GLY A 63 42.66 26.96 -28.19
C GLY A 63 42.05 25.57 -28.38
N MET A 64 42.50 24.63 -27.54
CA MET A 64 41.74 23.43 -27.22
C MET A 64 40.65 23.81 -26.21
N LEU A 65 39.44 23.32 -26.39
CA LEU A 65 38.34 23.46 -25.43
C LEU A 65 38.18 22.13 -24.67
N ASP A 66 38.27 22.16 -23.34
CA ASP A 66 37.85 21.06 -22.49
C ASP A 66 36.42 21.31 -22.00
N LEU A 67 35.47 20.49 -22.45
CA LEU A 67 34.07 20.63 -22.05
C LEU A 67 33.87 20.33 -20.55
N SER A 68 34.72 19.50 -19.95
CA SER A 68 34.73 19.25 -18.50
C SER A 68 35.17 20.49 -17.71
N GLU A 69 36.08 21.29 -18.27
CA GLU A 69 36.44 22.60 -17.70
C GLU A 69 35.29 23.61 -17.89
N SER A 70 34.65 23.61 -19.06
CA SER A 70 33.51 24.48 -19.37
C SER A 70 32.25 24.20 -18.55
N ILE A 71 31.97 22.94 -18.20
CA ILE A 71 30.86 22.54 -17.31
C ILE A 71 31.19 22.91 -15.85
N ARG A 72 32.44 22.73 -15.43
CA ARG A 72 32.91 23.17 -14.11
C ARG A 72 32.81 24.69 -13.95
N ASP A 73 33.28 25.43 -14.96
CA ASP A 73 33.21 26.90 -15.06
C ASP A 73 31.76 27.39 -14.97
N TYR A 74 30.82 26.71 -15.65
CA TYR A 74 29.39 26.98 -15.52
C TYR A 74 28.94 26.89 -14.06
N HIS A 75 29.15 25.73 -13.42
CA HIS A 75 28.73 25.47 -12.03
C HIS A 75 29.43 26.36 -10.99
N ASP A 76 30.74 26.59 -11.12
CA ASP A 76 31.51 27.51 -10.25
C ASP A 76 30.99 28.97 -10.37
N HIS A 77 30.36 29.35 -11.48
CA HIS A 77 29.82 30.70 -11.72
C HIS A 77 28.34 30.89 -11.38
N ILE A 78 27.51 29.84 -11.22
CA ILE A 78 26.07 30.04 -10.90
C ILE A 78 25.86 30.72 -9.54
N GLY A 79 26.80 30.56 -8.60
CA GLY A 79 26.78 31.21 -7.28
C GLY A 79 27.27 32.66 -7.25
N LEU A 80 27.68 33.25 -8.38
CA LEU A 80 28.29 34.57 -8.45
C LEU A 80 27.46 35.52 -9.34
N PRO A 81 27.22 36.78 -8.93
CA PRO A 81 26.60 37.76 -9.83
C PRO A 81 27.49 37.97 -11.05
N GLN A 82 26.89 38.05 -12.25
CA GLN A 82 27.63 38.28 -13.49
C GLN A 82 28.36 39.63 -13.45
N ILE A 83 29.68 39.58 -13.31
CA ILE A 83 30.57 40.74 -13.43
C ILE A 83 31.02 40.85 -14.88
N SER A 84 30.55 41.86 -15.61
CA SER A 84 31.05 42.14 -16.94
C SER A 84 32.51 42.57 -16.88
N ASN A 85 33.38 41.94 -17.69
CA ASN A 85 34.82 42.20 -17.68
C ASN A 85 35.23 43.54 -18.35
N THR A 86 34.30 44.52 -18.37
CA THR A 86 34.42 45.83 -19.02
C THR A 86 34.83 46.92 -18.04
N GLY A 87 35.91 46.71 -17.29
CA GLY A 87 36.74 47.76 -16.66
C GLY A 87 36.09 48.74 -15.66
N SER A 88 34.80 48.63 -15.37
CA SER A 88 34.04 49.48 -14.45
C SER A 88 33.93 48.80 -13.09
N ALA A 89 34.71 49.25 -12.12
CA ALA A 89 34.62 48.76 -10.75
C ALA A 89 33.42 49.40 -10.03
N GLY A 90 32.22 48.81 -10.17
CA GLY A 90 31.03 49.30 -9.48
C GLY A 90 29.71 48.60 -9.78
N ASP A 91 29.58 47.90 -10.90
CA ASP A 91 28.28 47.46 -11.41
C ASP A 91 27.91 46.04 -10.95
N PHE A 92 26.90 45.94 -10.08
CA PHE A 92 26.24 44.69 -9.71
C PHE A 92 24.84 44.64 -10.34
N TYR A 93 24.58 43.67 -11.21
CA TYR A 93 23.23 43.42 -11.70
C TYR A 93 22.43 42.65 -10.65
N LEU A 94 21.45 43.31 -10.04
CA LEU A 94 20.35 42.62 -9.35
C LEU A 94 19.49 41.92 -10.40
N VAL A 95 19.05 40.69 -10.11
CA VAL A 95 18.04 39.99 -10.91
C VAL A 95 16.70 40.69 -10.70
N THR A 96 16.43 41.72 -11.50
CA THR A 96 15.15 42.43 -11.51
C THR A 96 14.25 41.87 -12.61
N SER A 97 13.06 41.41 -12.24
CA SER A 97 11.99 41.12 -13.19
C SER A 97 11.65 42.41 -13.97
N PRO A 98 11.69 42.41 -15.32
CA PRO A 98 11.56 43.64 -16.11
C PRO A 98 10.27 44.42 -15.86
N GLU A 99 9.20 43.71 -15.47
CA GLU A 99 7.85 44.24 -15.31
C GLU A 99 7.59 44.89 -13.95
N SER A 100 8.44 44.64 -12.93
CA SER A 100 8.22 45.13 -11.56
C SER A 100 8.74 46.54 -11.30
N SER A 101 9.52 47.11 -12.24
CA SER A 101 10.14 48.43 -12.12
C SER A 101 9.19 49.57 -12.49
N GLY A 102 8.13 49.74 -11.70
CA GLY A 102 7.27 50.92 -11.77
C GLY A 102 8.02 52.22 -11.44
N SER A 103 7.52 53.36 -11.93
CA SER A 103 8.09 54.68 -11.60
C SER A 103 8.08 54.93 -10.08
N PRO A 104 9.15 55.51 -9.50
CA PRO A 104 9.28 55.63 -8.04
C PRO A 104 8.16 56.49 -7.43
N PRO A 105 7.59 56.10 -6.27
CA PRO A 105 6.43 56.76 -5.69
C PRO A 105 6.77 58.17 -5.20
N LYS A 106 6.05 59.18 -5.71
CA LYS A 106 6.25 60.60 -5.36
C LYS A 106 5.62 61.00 -4.01
N ARG A 107 5.69 60.14 -2.99
CA ARG A 107 5.16 60.43 -1.64
C ARG A 107 6.02 59.79 -0.56
N ALA A 108 6.34 60.54 0.49
CA ALA A 108 7.07 60.02 1.64
C ALA A 108 6.22 58.99 2.42
N PRO A 109 6.84 57.93 2.97
CA PRO A 109 6.14 56.90 3.74
C PRO A 109 5.65 57.44 5.10
N PRO A 110 4.51 56.94 5.62
CA PRO A 110 4.00 57.33 6.93
C PRO A 110 4.84 56.71 8.07
N PRO A 111 4.92 57.36 9.25
CA PRO A 111 5.66 56.83 10.39
C PRO A 111 4.97 55.59 11.00
N ALA A 112 5.78 54.61 11.42
CA ALA A 112 5.30 53.35 11.97
C ALA A 112 4.66 53.50 13.37
N PRO A 113 3.57 52.78 13.69
CA PRO A 113 2.97 52.78 15.02
C PRO A 113 3.82 52.02 16.06
N ALA A 114 3.74 52.45 17.32
CA ALA A 114 4.52 51.89 18.42
C ALA A 114 4.03 50.48 18.83
N PHE A 115 5.00 49.63 19.20
CA PHE A 115 4.77 48.23 19.60
C PHE A 115 4.28 48.14 21.07
N THR A 116 3.17 47.44 21.32
CA THR A 116 2.70 47.09 22.67
C THR A 116 2.67 45.57 22.86
N PRO A 117 3.35 45.00 23.87
CA PRO A 117 3.41 43.55 24.06
C PRO A 117 2.13 42.98 24.74
N PRO A 118 1.75 41.72 24.45
CA PRO A 118 0.60 41.06 25.07
C PRO A 118 0.90 40.53 26.49
N PRO A 119 -0.15 40.25 27.32
CA PRO A 119 0.01 39.95 28.74
C PRO A 119 0.46 38.51 29.03
N VAL A 120 1.18 38.36 30.15
CA VAL A 120 1.69 37.09 30.67
C VAL A 120 0.61 36.37 31.49
N TYR A 121 0.37 35.08 31.20
CA TYR A 121 -0.43 34.18 32.03
C TYR A 121 0.47 33.23 32.84
N THR A 122 0.24 33.18 34.15
CA THR A 122 0.98 32.33 35.11
C THR A 122 0.18 31.09 35.52
N PRO A 123 0.75 29.87 35.48
CA PRO A 123 0.15 28.69 36.09
C PRO A 123 0.53 28.52 37.58
N SER A 124 -0.24 27.70 38.31
CA SER A 124 -0.08 27.39 39.74
C SER A 124 -0.73 26.01 40.02
N PRO A 125 -0.38 25.29 41.11
CA PRO A 125 0.48 24.11 40.92
C PRO A 125 -0.11 22.76 41.34
N VAL A 126 0.70 21.72 41.10
CA VAL A 126 0.49 20.29 41.40
C VAL A 126 0.20 20.01 42.89
N SER A 127 -0.55 18.94 43.17
CA SER A 127 -0.56 18.24 44.45
C SER A 127 -0.60 16.72 44.26
N THR A 128 0.12 15.99 45.12
CA THR A 128 0.42 14.54 45.04
C THR A 128 -0.36 13.71 46.09
N PRO A 129 -0.36 12.35 46.01
CA PRO A 129 -1.49 11.53 46.48
C PRO A 129 -1.28 10.82 47.85
N ALA A 130 -2.28 10.02 48.26
CA ALA A 130 -2.19 9.07 49.37
C ALA A 130 -2.86 7.70 49.07
N SER A 131 -2.35 6.67 49.76
CA SER A 131 -2.67 5.22 49.85
C SER A 131 -4.15 4.82 50.09
N VAL A 132 -4.61 3.55 50.04
CA VAL A 132 -4.04 2.25 50.52
C VAL A 132 -4.69 0.98 49.86
N SER A 133 -3.98 -0.17 49.92
CA SER A 133 -4.37 -1.62 50.04
C SER A 133 -5.83 -2.13 49.87
N ALA A 134 -6.13 -3.42 49.62
CA ALA A 134 -5.43 -4.65 49.12
C ALA A 134 -6.45 -5.85 49.14
N LEU A 135 -6.20 -6.95 48.40
CA LEU A 135 -6.44 -8.39 48.73
C LEU A 135 -6.70 -9.30 47.50
N ALA A 136 -6.30 -10.57 47.61
CA ALA A 136 -6.65 -11.71 46.74
C ALA A 136 -7.39 -12.78 47.60
N PRO A 137 -7.94 -13.88 47.01
CA PRO A 137 -7.15 -15.12 46.98
C PRO A 137 -7.42 -16.11 45.79
N THR A 138 -6.66 -17.19 45.79
CA THR A 138 -6.52 -18.31 44.81
C THR A 138 -7.50 -19.49 45.03
N PHE A 139 -7.68 -20.40 44.04
CA PHE A 139 -7.64 -21.90 44.17
C PHE A 139 -7.92 -22.63 42.81
N ALA A 140 -7.59 -23.93 42.70
CA ALA A 140 -7.74 -24.87 41.55
C ALA A 140 -7.91 -26.34 42.09
N PRO A 141 -7.85 -27.51 41.36
CA PRO A 141 -7.81 -27.84 39.90
C PRO A 141 -8.65 -29.13 39.47
N SER A 142 -8.36 -29.73 38.28
CA SER A 142 -8.58 -31.16 37.82
C SER A 142 -10.00 -31.71 37.45
N SER A 143 -10.26 -32.69 36.54
CA SER A 143 -9.50 -33.45 35.48
C SER A 143 -10.39 -34.52 34.72
N ILE A 144 -9.87 -35.17 33.63
CA ILE A 144 -10.10 -36.59 33.12
C ILE A 144 -11.05 -36.91 31.89
N VAL A 145 -10.44 -37.38 30.75
CA VAL A 145 -10.73 -38.58 29.85
C VAL A 145 -12.05 -38.68 29.00
N SER A 146 -12.15 -39.23 27.75
CA SER A 146 -11.22 -39.64 26.63
C SER A 146 -11.94 -40.22 25.35
N ASN A 147 -11.19 -40.40 24.22
CA ASN A 147 -11.26 -41.47 23.16
C ASN A 147 -12.16 -41.41 21.88
N VAL A 148 -11.51 -41.49 20.68
CA VAL A 148 -11.71 -42.45 19.52
C VAL A 148 -12.93 -42.24 18.56
N SER A 149 -12.92 -42.34 17.20
CA SER A 149 -11.97 -42.86 16.14
C SER A 149 -12.30 -42.42 14.66
N ARG A 150 -11.36 -42.70 13.71
CA ARG A 150 -11.46 -43.22 12.28
C ARG A 150 -12.75 -43.03 11.40
N SER A 151 -12.75 -42.96 10.05
CA SER A 151 -11.74 -42.95 8.95
C SER A 151 -12.39 -42.95 7.54
N GLU A 152 -11.68 -42.49 6.48
CA GLU A 152 -11.87 -42.83 5.02
C GLU A 152 -13.18 -42.34 4.32
N SER A 153 -13.27 -41.98 3.00
CA SER A 153 -12.34 -41.95 1.85
C SER A 153 -12.90 -41.28 0.55
N PHE A 154 -12.03 -40.58 -0.21
CA PHE A 154 -11.88 -40.47 -1.70
C PHE A 154 -13.03 -40.16 -2.72
N ASN A 155 -12.72 -39.19 -3.63
CA ASN A 155 -13.10 -39.05 -5.07
C ASN A 155 -14.54 -38.58 -5.43
N SER A 156 -14.83 -37.83 -6.53
CA SER A 156 -14.01 -37.14 -7.55
C SER A 156 -14.89 -36.31 -8.54
N THR A 157 -14.50 -35.05 -8.81
CA THR A 157 -14.63 -34.31 -10.11
C THR A 157 -16.00 -34.16 -10.82
N GLN A 158 -16.56 -32.93 -10.91
CA GLN A 158 -16.86 -32.22 -12.19
C GLN A 158 -17.47 -30.80 -12.02
N VAL A 159 -16.88 -29.82 -12.72
CA VAL A 159 -17.45 -28.56 -13.30
C VAL A 159 -18.46 -27.75 -12.46
N GLN A 160 -18.00 -26.62 -11.90
CA GLN A 160 -18.84 -25.69 -11.11
C GLN A 160 -19.19 -24.41 -11.88
N GLU A 161 -20.44 -24.28 -12.31
CA GLU A 161 -21.13 -22.98 -12.44
C GLU A 161 -21.97 -22.81 -11.16
N LEU A 162 -22.05 -21.59 -10.60
CA LEU A 162 -22.72 -21.33 -9.32
C LEU A 162 -24.19 -21.74 -9.34
N THR A 163 -24.45 -22.96 -8.86
CA THR A 163 -25.78 -23.51 -8.64
C THR A 163 -26.05 -23.65 -7.14
N VAL A 164 -27.29 -23.96 -6.77
CA VAL A 164 -27.82 -23.69 -5.42
C VAL A 164 -27.21 -24.57 -4.32
N ASP A 165 -26.47 -25.62 -4.70
CA ASP A 165 -25.89 -26.62 -3.79
C ASP A 165 -24.42 -26.34 -3.38
N ASP A 166 -23.76 -25.31 -3.95
CA ASP A 166 -22.30 -25.09 -3.82
C ASP A 166 -21.86 -24.35 -2.54
N ILE A 167 -22.59 -24.58 -1.45
CA ILE A 167 -22.17 -24.22 -0.10
C ILE A 167 -22.35 -25.49 0.71
N GLU A 168 -21.31 -26.31 0.69
CA GLU A 168 -21.18 -27.52 1.49
C GLU A 168 -21.57 -27.24 2.94
N ASP A 169 -22.35 -28.15 3.54
CA ASP A 169 -22.63 -28.12 4.96
C ASP A 169 -21.30 -28.26 5.71
N PHE A 170 -20.93 -27.23 6.48
CA PHE A 170 -19.76 -27.28 7.34
C PHE A 170 -20.03 -28.25 8.49
N GLU A 171 -19.39 -29.42 8.45
CA GLU A 171 -19.03 -30.14 9.67
C GLU A 171 -18.01 -29.31 10.46
N ASP A 172 -18.04 -29.40 11.79
CA ASP A 172 -17.17 -28.63 12.68
C ASP A 172 -15.71 -29.10 12.57
N ASP A 173 -14.82 -28.24 12.07
CA ASP A 173 -13.36 -28.45 12.12
C ASP A 173 -12.75 -27.55 13.21
N ASP A 174 -12.29 -28.18 14.30
CA ASP A 174 -11.77 -27.55 15.52
C ASP A 174 -10.35 -26.96 15.32
N ASP A 175 -10.24 -25.78 14.70
CA ASP A 175 -9.00 -24.97 14.72
C ASP A 175 -9.14 -23.76 15.67
N ALA A 176 -9.30 -24.06 16.97
CA ALA A 176 -9.58 -23.10 18.04
C ALA A 176 -8.33 -22.67 18.85
N GLU A 177 -7.17 -22.42 18.21
CA GLU A 177 -6.01 -21.78 18.88
C GLU A 177 -5.24 -20.75 18.01
N GLU A 178 -5.78 -19.53 17.83
CA GLU A 178 -4.94 -18.31 17.79
C GLU A 178 -5.72 -17.00 18.09
N VAL A 179 -6.46 -16.92 19.22
CA VAL A 179 -7.25 -15.73 19.58
C VAL A 179 -6.92 -15.19 20.98
N ASP A 180 -5.66 -14.84 21.24
CA ASP A 180 -5.32 -13.97 22.39
C ASP A 180 -4.21 -12.96 22.10
N SER A 181 -4.55 -11.92 21.31
CA SER A 181 -3.75 -10.69 21.22
C SER A 181 -4.59 -9.42 20.93
N LEU A 182 -5.86 -9.40 21.35
CA LEU A 182 -6.73 -8.22 21.21
C LEU A 182 -6.45 -7.12 22.25
N ARG A 183 -5.34 -6.40 22.07
CA ARG A 183 -5.11 -5.08 22.69
C ARG A 183 -4.54 -4.09 21.69
N VAL A 184 -5.45 -3.36 21.03
CA VAL A 184 -5.20 -2.06 20.35
C VAL A 184 -3.98 -2.07 19.44
N SER A 185 -4.12 -2.57 18.21
CA SER A 185 -3.05 -2.43 17.20
C SER A 185 -2.85 -0.95 16.84
N ARG A 186 -1.85 -0.34 17.48
CA ARG A 186 -1.19 0.87 17.01
C ARG A 186 0.07 0.46 16.27
N ARG A 187 -0.02 0.49 14.93
CA ARG A 187 1.05 0.24 13.94
C ARG A 187 1.48 -1.24 13.83
N ASN A 188 0.92 -1.95 12.83
CA ASN A 188 1.44 -3.23 12.36
C ASN A 188 2.77 -3.04 11.63
N THR A 189 3.90 -3.15 12.33
CA THR A 189 5.22 -3.22 11.67
C THR A 189 5.46 -4.53 10.91
N ASN A 190 4.63 -5.55 11.14
CA ASN A 190 4.78 -6.90 10.56
C ASN A 190 4.20 -7.03 9.13
N ASP A 191 3.35 -6.11 8.67
CA ASP A 191 2.75 -6.21 7.33
C ASP A 191 3.74 -5.89 6.20
N ALA A 192 4.85 -5.20 6.49
CA ALA A 192 5.88 -4.88 5.51
C ALA A 192 6.79 -6.08 5.14
N SER A 193 6.86 -7.12 5.98
CA SER A 193 7.54 -8.38 5.66
C SER A 193 6.76 -9.24 4.66
N ASP A 194 5.43 -9.13 4.62
CA ASP A 194 4.59 -9.83 3.64
C ASP A 194 4.86 -9.36 2.20
N LEU A 195 5.49 -8.19 2.05
CA LEU A 195 5.89 -7.60 0.76
C LEU A 195 7.30 -7.99 0.29
N ALA A 196 8.00 -8.89 0.98
CA ALA A 196 9.34 -9.33 0.58
C ALA A 196 9.36 -9.87 -0.87
N LEU A 197 10.34 -9.41 -1.66
CA LEU A 197 10.52 -9.83 -3.05
C LEU A 197 10.89 -11.32 -3.14
N LYS A 198 10.33 -12.01 -4.13
CA LYS A 198 10.68 -13.40 -4.46
C LYS A 198 11.94 -13.46 -5.32
N LEU A 199 13.06 -13.04 -4.73
CA LEU A 199 14.39 -13.08 -5.32
C LEU A 199 15.29 -14.03 -4.52
N PRO A 200 16.27 -14.70 -5.18
CA PRO A 200 17.24 -15.53 -4.48
C PRO A 200 18.13 -14.68 -3.58
N SER A 201 18.64 -15.29 -2.50
CA SER A 201 19.72 -14.72 -1.71
C SER A 201 21.04 -14.72 -2.50
N PHE A 202 21.84 -13.67 -2.33
CA PHE A 202 23.15 -13.57 -2.97
C PHE A 202 24.15 -14.53 -2.33
N ALA A 203 24.84 -15.33 -3.15
CA ALA A 203 25.73 -16.38 -2.65
C ALA A 203 27.00 -15.82 -1.97
N THR A 204 27.41 -14.60 -2.32
CA THR A 204 28.50 -13.86 -1.69
C THR A 204 28.13 -13.18 -0.37
N GLY A 205 26.86 -13.16 0.02
CA GLY A 205 26.38 -12.51 1.25
C GLY A 205 26.41 -10.98 1.21
N ILE A 206 26.25 -10.37 0.03
CA ILE A 206 26.11 -8.92 -0.18
C ILE A 206 25.02 -8.34 0.74
N THR A 207 25.35 -7.26 1.45
CA THR A 207 24.42 -6.57 2.36
C THR A 207 23.63 -5.46 1.66
N ASP A 208 22.60 -4.94 2.31
CA ASP A 208 21.83 -3.80 1.79
C ASP A 208 22.65 -2.49 1.73
N ASP A 209 23.63 -2.32 2.63
CA ASP A 209 24.62 -1.24 2.56
C ASP A 209 25.52 -1.41 1.33
N ASP A 210 25.97 -2.64 1.05
CA ASP A 210 26.79 -2.93 -0.13
C ASP A 210 26.04 -2.64 -1.43
N LEU A 211 24.76 -3.00 -1.52
CA LEU A 211 23.90 -2.64 -2.66
C LEU A 211 23.74 -1.13 -2.79
N ARG A 212 23.50 -0.41 -1.67
CA ARG A 212 23.30 1.05 -1.69
C ARG A 212 24.56 1.79 -2.13
N GLU A 213 25.71 1.43 -1.57
CA GLU A 213 27.00 2.01 -1.96
C GLU A 213 27.36 1.68 -3.43
N THR A 214 27.11 0.45 -3.89
CA THR A 214 27.36 0.05 -5.30
C THR A 214 26.40 0.74 -6.26
N ALA A 215 25.12 0.90 -5.90
CA ALA A 215 24.14 1.60 -6.72
C ALA A 215 24.54 3.06 -6.96
N TYR A 216 25.06 3.74 -5.93
CA TYR A 216 25.61 5.09 -6.07
C TYR A 216 26.89 5.13 -6.93
N GLU A 217 27.75 4.11 -6.85
CA GLU A 217 28.92 3.96 -7.74
C GLU A 217 28.49 3.78 -9.22
N VAL A 218 27.41 3.03 -9.49
CA VAL A 218 26.80 2.89 -10.82
C VAL A 218 26.19 4.21 -11.30
N LEU A 219 25.44 4.91 -10.45
CA LEU A 219 24.85 6.22 -10.76
C LEU A 219 25.91 7.26 -11.15
N LEU A 220 26.97 7.41 -10.34
CA LEU A 220 28.06 8.33 -10.64
C LEU A 220 28.77 8.00 -11.95
N ALA A 221 28.91 6.72 -12.28
CA ALA A 221 29.50 6.32 -13.55
C ALA A 221 28.61 6.68 -14.74
N CYS A 222 27.31 6.44 -14.65
CA CYS A 222 26.35 6.78 -15.71
C CYS A 222 26.17 8.30 -15.88
N ALA A 223 26.24 9.06 -14.79
CA ALA A 223 26.16 10.52 -14.80
C ALA A 223 27.44 11.23 -15.28
N GLY A 224 28.53 10.51 -15.60
CA GLY A 224 29.81 11.13 -15.95
C GLY A 224 29.77 12.02 -17.20
N ALA A 225 29.09 11.56 -18.26
CA ALA A 225 29.00 12.27 -19.54
C ALA A 225 28.33 13.65 -19.41
N THR A 226 27.36 13.79 -18.51
CA THR A 226 26.67 15.04 -18.19
C THR A 226 27.40 15.90 -17.14
N GLY A 227 28.63 15.53 -16.78
CA GLY A 227 29.47 16.27 -15.82
C GLY A 227 29.39 15.75 -14.37
N GLY A 228 28.64 14.68 -14.11
CA GLY A 228 28.40 14.12 -12.77
C GLY A 228 29.65 13.61 -12.02
N LEU A 229 30.80 13.45 -12.69
CA LEU A 229 32.08 13.16 -12.03
C LEU A 229 32.86 14.40 -11.59
N ILE A 230 32.46 15.60 -12.02
CA ILE A 230 33.17 16.83 -11.68
C ILE A 230 33.02 17.06 -10.17
N VAL A 231 34.13 16.97 -9.43
CA VAL A 231 34.16 17.29 -8.01
C VAL A 231 34.05 18.81 -7.88
N PRO A 232 33.02 19.35 -7.20
CA PRO A 232 32.92 20.78 -6.94
C PRO A 232 34.19 21.27 -6.26
N SER A 233 34.70 22.43 -6.67
CA SER A 233 35.90 22.95 -6.05
C SER A 233 35.60 23.20 -4.57
N LYS A 234 36.33 22.52 -3.66
CA LYS A 234 36.22 22.83 -2.23
C LYS A 234 36.45 24.33 -2.10
N GLU A 235 35.48 25.06 -1.56
CA GLU A 235 35.67 26.44 -1.16
C GLU A 235 37.05 26.53 -0.53
N LYS A 236 37.93 27.36 -1.09
CA LYS A 236 39.23 27.64 -0.48
C LYS A 236 38.92 28.33 0.83
N LYS A 237 38.78 27.51 1.89
CA LYS A 237 38.41 27.89 3.24
C LYS A 237 39.46 28.89 3.70
N LYS A 238 39.16 30.16 3.46
CA LYS A 238 40.12 31.25 3.53
C LYS A 238 40.48 31.39 4.99
N ASP A 239 41.68 30.96 5.36
CA ASP A 239 42.16 30.83 6.74
C ASP A 239 42.03 32.14 7.54
N LYS A 240 40.82 32.40 8.03
CA LYS A 240 40.48 33.47 8.96
C LYS A 240 40.32 32.88 10.34
N ARG A 241 41.47 32.41 10.81
CA ARG A 241 41.89 32.26 12.20
C ARG A 241 41.10 33.20 13.13
N SER A 242 40.06 32.71 13.77
CA SER A 242 39.34 33.41 14.83
C SER A 242 39.28 32.54 16.09
N LYS A 243 40.11 32.90 17.06
CA LYS A 243 39.89 32.52 18.46
C LYS A 243 38.72 33.35 18.97
N LEU A 244 37.65 32.72 19.47
CA LEU A 244 37.05 33.18 20.71
C LEU A 244 36.28 32.06 21.43
N MET A 245 36.20 32.19 22.75
CA MET A 245 35.79 31.15 23.68
C MET A 245 34.27 30.94 23.74
N ARG A 246 33.88 29.68 23.68
CA ARG A 246 32.78 29.02 24.42
C ARG A 246 32.18 29.89 25.55
N LYS A 247 30.91 30.31 25.41
CA LYS A 247 30.03 30.58 26.56
C LYS A 247 28.64 29.95 26.36
N LEU A 248 28.11 29.49 27.49
CA LEU A 248 26.92 28.66 27.65
C LEU A 248 25.65 29.52 27.63
N GLY A 249 24.63 29.11 26.87
CA GLY A 249 23.31 29.73 26.88
C GLY A 249 22.27 28.83 26.22
N ARG A 250 21.33 28.28 27.01
CA ARG A 250 20.15 27.56 26.50
C ARG A 250 19.06 28.56 26.12
N SER A 251 18.56 28.53 24.90
CA SER A 251 17.23 29.06 24.58
C SER A 251 16.52 28.21 23.53
N ARG A 252 15.22 28.01 23.79
CA ARG A 252 14.20 27.29 23.01
C ARG A 252 14.26 27.48 21.49
N SER A 253 14.08 26.35 20.80
CA SER A 253 13.25 26.15 19.59
C SER A 253 12.69 27.39 18.87
N GLU A 254 13.35 27.77 17.79
CA GLU A 254 12.71 28.24 16.56
C GLU A 254 13.22 27.34 15.42
N ASN A 255 12.35 27.07 14.43
CA ASN A 255 12.68 26.19 13.31
C ASN A 255 13.64 26.91 12.35
N VAL A 256 14.94 26.82 12.63
CA VAL A 256 15.97 27.14 11.65
C VAL A 256 15.94 26.03 10.60
N VAL A 257 15.21 26.28 9.50
CA VAL A 257 15.42 25.57 8.25
C VAL A 257 16.90 25.70 7.93
N MET A 258 17.65 24.59 8.00
CA MET A 258 18.99 24.53 7.44
C MET A 258 18.85 24.52 5.93
N GLN A 259 18.62 25.71 5.37
CA GLN A 259 18.59 25.92 3.94
C GLN A 259 20.04 25.73 3.46
N SER A 260 20.35 24.50 3.07
CA SER A 260 21.61 24.17 2.44
C SER A 260 21.72 25.03 1.19
N GLN A 261 22.93 25.48 0.84
CA GLN A 261 23.13 26.17 -0.43
C GLN A 261 23.08 25.11 -1.53
N HIS A 262 21.87 24.76 -2.00
CA HIS A 262 21.68 23.83 -3.11
C HIS A 262 22.41 24.40 -4.32
N ALA A 263 23.50 23.73 -4.73
CA ALA A 263 24.14 23.99 -6.00
C ALA A 263 23.15 23.64 -7.11
N PRO A 264 22.73 24.57 -7.98
CA PRO A 264 21.66 24.28 -8.94
C PRO A 264 22.12 23.31 -10.04
N GLY A 265 21.19 22.50 -10.56
CA GLY A 265 21.44 21.52 -11.62
C GLY A 265 21.99 20.18 -11.12
N LEU A 266 22.63 19.41 -12.02
CA LEU A 266 23.04 18.02 -11.77
C LEU A 266 23.96 17.86 -10.54
N VAL A 267 24.80 18.85 -10.25
CA VAL A 267 25.70 18.82 -9.10
C VAL A 267 24.93 18.79 -7.78
N GLY A 268 23.90 19.63 -7.62
CA GLY A 268 23.03 19.59 -6.44
C GLY A 268 22.12 18.39 -6.41
N LEU A 269 21.65 17.91 -7.57
CA LEU A 269 20.84 16.69 -7.62
C LEU A 269 21.64 15.47 -7.13
N LEU A 270 22.91 15.34 -7.56
CA LEU A 270 23.82 14.31 -7.04
C LEU A 270 24.18 14.52 -5.57
N GLU A 271 24.26 15.77 -5.09
CA GLU A 271 24.44 16.10 -3.67
C GLU A 271 23.22 15.65 -2.83
N THR A 272 22.00 15.96 -3.28
CA THR A 272 20.74 15.49 -2.69
C THR A 272 20.71 13.96 -2.67
N MET A 273 20.93 13.30 -3.81
CA MET A 273 20.96 11.83 -3.88
C MET A 273 22.03 11.21 -2.99
N ARG A 274 23.24 11.81 -2.89
CA ARG A 274 24.28 11.34 -1.97
C ARG A 274 23.79 11.36 -0.52
N VAL A 275 23.05 12.40 -0.13
CA VAL A 275 22.47 12.55 1.22
C VAL A 275 21.32 11.56 1.43
N GLN A 276 20.37 11.43 0.50
CA GLN A 276 19.25 10.49 0.60
C GLN A 276 19.72 9.01 0.60
N MET A 277 20.83 8.70 -0.08
CA MET A 277 21.46 7.36 -0.09
C MET A 277 22.48 7.16 1.05
N GLU A 278 22.56 8.07 2.02
CA GLU A 278 23.46 8.01 3.18
C GLU A 278 24.96 7.85 2.83
N ILE A 279 25.37 8.34 1.65
CA ILE A 279 26.75 8.20 1.16
C ILE A 279 27.63 9.30 1.76
N SER A 280 28.75 8.89 2.37
CA SER A 280 29.70 9.86 2.96
C SER A 280 30.42 10.70 1.89
N GLU A 281 30.68 11.99 2.17
CA GLU A 281 31.50 12.89 1.32
C GLU A 281 32.86 12.25 0.97
N ALA A 282 33.48 11.58 1.96
CA ALA A 282 34.76 10.90 1.78
C ALA A 282 34.67 9.67 0.87
N MET A 283 33.51 9.05 0.71
CA MET A 283 33.28 8.01 -0.31
C MET A 283 33.04 8.62 -1.67
N ASP A 284 32.12 9.58 -1.78
CA ASP A 284 31.78 10.25 -3.03
C ASP A 284 33.03 10.79 -3.75
N ILE A 285 33.89 11.53 -3.04
CA ILE A 285 35.15 12.07 -3.58
C ILE A 285 36.08 10.95 -4.09
N ARG A 286 36.21 9.84 -3.34
CA ARG A 286 37.04 8.70 -3.74
C ARG A 286 36.48 7.99 -4.97
N THR A 287 35.18 7.76 -5.02
CA THR A 287 34.52 7.14 -6.18
C THR A 287 34.65 8.02 -7.41
N ARG A 288 34.38 9.33 -7.32
CA ARG A 288 34.58 10.27 -8.44
C ARG A 288 36.02 10.26 -8.94
N GLN A 289 37.01 10.35 -8.04
CA GLN A 289 38.42 10.32 -8.43
C GLN A 289 38.85 8.97 -9.02
N GLY A 290 38.37 7.85 -8.46
CA GLY A 290 38.63 6.51 -8.98
C GLY A 290 38.09 6.30 -10.39
N LEU A 291 36.87 6.77 -10.66
CA LEU A 291 36.25 6.73 -11.99
C LEU A 291 36.96 7.65 -13.00
N LEU A 292 37.38 8.85 -12.60
CA LEU A 292 38.21 9.72 -13.43
C LEU A 292 39.56 9.08 -13.76
N ASN A 293 40.23 8.47 -12.77
CA ASN A 293 41.49 7.74 -12.97
C ASN A 293 41.30 6.56 -13.94
N ALA A 294 40.18 5.85 -13.87
CA ALA A 294 39.86 4.72 -14.74
C ALA A 294 39.64 5.10 -16.21
N LEU A 295 39.42 6.38 -16.51
CA LEU A 295 39.22 6.92 -17.86
C LEU A 295 40.51 7.49 -18.47
N VAL A 296 41.60 7.58 -17.71
CA VAL A 296 42.91 8.00 -18.21
C VAL A 296 43.37 7.05 -19.34
N GLY A 297 43.47 7.59 -20.56
CA GLY A 297 43.82 6.81 -21.76
C GLY A 297 42.64 6.14 -22.48
N LYS A 298 41.40 6.26 -21.99
CA LYS A 298 40.17 5.71 -22.62
C LYS A 298 39.29 6.80 -23.26
N VAL A 299 39.91 7.81 -23.85
CA VAL A 299 39.19 8.96 -24.46
C VAL A 299 38.21 8.47 -25.54
N GLY A 300 36.96 8.90 -25.46
CA GLY A 300 35.90 8.52 -26.41
C GLY A 300 35.29 7.14 -26.16
N LYS A 301 35.45 6.54 -24.97
CA LYS A 301 34.61 5.42 -24.51
C LYS A 301 33.52 5.90 -23.55
N ARG A 302 32.30 5.37 -23.71
CA ARG A 302 31.20 5.57 -22.74
C ARG A 302 31.54 4.93 -21.41
N MET A 303 31.08 5.55 -20.32
CA MET A 303 31.26 4.98 -18.97
C MET A 303 30.41 3.75 -18.71
N ASP A 304 29.30 3.57 -19.43
CA ASP A 304 28.48 2.35 -19.38
C ASP A 304 29.16 1.10 -19.97
N THR A 305 30.34 1.26 -20.58
CA THR A 305 31.22 0.15 -20.99
C THR A 305 32.25 -0.26 -19.93
N LEU A 306 32.26 0.40 -18.77
CA LEU A 306 33.21 0.13 -17.69
C LEU A 306 32.72 -0.98 -16.75
N LEU A 307 33.65 -1.86 -16.38
CA LEU A 307 33.47 -2.83 -15.31
C LEU A 307 33.69 -2.13 -13.95
N ILE A 308 32.72 -1.33 -13.51
CA ILE A 308 32.86 -0.32 -12.44
C ILE A 308 33.66 -0.82 -11.21
N PRO A 309 33.34 -1.98 -10.59
CA PRO A 309 34.05 -2.44 -9.38
C PRO A 309 35.52 -2.76 -9.62
N LEU A 310 35.85 -3.33 -10.78
CA LEU A 310 37.22 -3.65 -11.17
C LEU A 310 38.02 -2.38 -11.44
N GLU A 311 37.41 -1.40 -12.11
CA GLU A 311 38.03 -0.12 -12.36
C GLU A 311 38.31 0.62 -11.05
N LEU A 312 37.34 0.64 -10.11
CA LEU A 312 37.53 1.15 -8.75
C LEU A 312 38.65 0.39 -7.99
N LEU A 313 38.68 -0.95 -8.06
CA LEU A 313 39.74 -1.79 -7.46
C LEU A 313 41.14 -1.53 -8.02
N CYS A 314 41.24 -1.15 -9.29
CA CYS A 314 42.50 -0.80 -9.95
C CYS A 314 42.94 0.66 -9.67
N CYS A 315 42.00 1.58 -9.49
CA CYS A 315 42.26 3.02 -9.50
C CYS A 315 42.19 3.72 -8.14
N ILE A 316 41.65 3.07 -7.10
CA ILE A 316 41.63 3.58 -5.72
C ILE A 316 42.68 2.83 -4.88
N SER A 317 43.59 3.60 -4.29
CA SER A 317 44.69 3.11 -3.46
C SER A 317 44.28 2.92 -1.99
N ARG A 318 44.99 2.04 -1.28
CA ARG A 318 44.81 1.85 0.17
C ARG A 318 45.10 3.12 0.99
N THR A 319 45.91 4.03 0.47
CA THR A 319 46.28 5.30 1.13
C THR A 319 45.16 6.35 1.14
N GLU A 320 44.09 6.16 0.37
CA GLU A 320 42.94 7.06 0.34
C GLU A 320 41.94 6.81 1.49
N PHE A 321 42.13 5.73 2.26
CA PHE A 321 41.23 5.33 3.33
C PHE A 321 41.70 5.81 4.71
N SER A 322 40.75 6.12 5.59
CA SER A 322 40.99 6.49 6.99
C SER A 322 41.73 5.41 7.79
N ASP A 323 41.44 4.14 7.49
CA ASP A 323 41.91 2.98 8.23
C ASP A 323 41.84 1.69 7.40
N LYS A 324 42.59 0.66 7.84
CA LYS A 324 42.67 -0.63 7.13
C LYS A 324 41.31 -1.37 7.09
N LYS A 325 40.43 -1.20 8.08
CA LYS A 325 39.14 -1.92 8.10
C LYS A 325 38.16 -1.33 7.08
N ALA A 326 38.14 -0.01 6.91
CA ALA A 326 37.38 0.65 5.85
C ALA A 326 37.84 0.18 4.46
N PHE A 327 39.15 0.10 4.23
CA PHE A 327 39.71 -0.44 2.98
C PHE A 327 39.31 -1.89 2.71
N ILE A 328 39.49 -2.79 3.70
CA ILE A 328 39.14 -4.21 3.56
C ILE A 328 37.63 -4.38 3.28
N ARG A 329 36.75 -3.64 3.99
CA ARG A 329 35.30 -3.70 3.74
C ARG A 329 34.94 -3.27 2.32
N TRP A 330 35.44 -2.12 1.88
CA TRP A 330 35.22 -1.63 0.52
C TRP A 330 35.75 -2.63 -0.52
N GLN A 331 36.98 -3.12 -0.37
CA GLN A 331 37.55 -4.12 -1.27
C GLN A 331 36.69 -5.38 -1.33
N LYS A 332 36.26 -5.90 -0.18
CA LYS A 332 35.41 -7.10 -0.11
C LYS A 332 34.08 -6.88 -0.83
N ARG A 333 33.45 -5.70 -0.69
CA ARG A 333 32.28 -5.33 -1.50
C ARG A 333 32.57 -5.46 -2.99
N GLN A 334 33.62 -4.79 -3.48
CA GLN A 334 33.93 -4.77 -4.92
C GLN A 334 34.18 -6.19 -5.46
N LEU A 335 34.87 -7.05 -4.69
CA LEU A 335 35.08 -8.46 -5.05
C LEU A 335 33.77 -9.27 -5.05
N ASN A 336 32.95 -9.14 -4.00
CA ASN A 336 31.66 -9.80 -3.88
C ASN A 336 30.71 -9.41 -5.03
N ILE A 337 30.63 -8.12 -5.36
CA ILE A 337 29.80 -7.60 -6.44
C ILE A 337 30.26 -8.15 -7.81
N LEU A 338 31.57 -8.26 -8.06
CA LEU A 338 32.10 -8.89 -9.27
C LEU A 338 31.76 -10.39 -9.36
N GLU A 339 31.89 -11.13 -8.27
CA GLU A 339 31.50 -12.54 -8.24
C GLU A 339 29.99 -12.71 -8.44
N GLU A 340 29.17 -11.90 -7.77
CA GLU A 340 27.72 -12.05 -7.86
C GLU A 340 27.20 -11.71 -9.26
N GLY A 341 27.67 -10.62 -9.89
CA GLY A 341 27.25 -10.23 -11.23
C GLY A 341 27.81 -11.11 -12.35
N LEU A 342 29.12 -11.41 -12.35
CA LEU A 342 29.74 -12.17 -13.44
C LEU A 342 29.52 -13.68 -13.32
N ILE A 343 29.37 -14.20 -12.10
CA ILE A 343 29.28 -15.64 -11.83
C ILE A 343 27.92 -16.08 -11.28
N ASN A 344 27.42 -15.49 -10.20
CA ASN A 344 26.26 -16.09 -9.53
C ASN A 344 24.93 -15.71 -10.21
N GLN A 345 24.84 -14.52 -10.82
CA GLN A 345 23.66 -13.98 -11.49
C GLN A 345 23.94 -13.44 -12.92
N PRO A 346 24.60 -14.18 -13.84
CA PRO A 346 24.88 -13.67 -15.19
C PRO A 346 23.66 -13.78 -16.11
N VAL A 347 23.41 -12.78 -16.96
CA VAL A 347 22.39 -12.87 -18.04
C VAL A 347 22.72 -13.98 -19.03
N VAL A 348 23.99 -14.12 -19.38
CA VAL A 348 24.47 -15.13 -20.34
C VAL A 348 25.12 -16.29 -19.59
N GLY A 349 24.50 -17.46 -19.63
CA GLY A 349 25.03 -18.68 -19.02
C GLY A 349 26.44 -19.05 -19.52
N PHE A 350 27.18 -19.83 -18.72
CA PHE A 350 28.63 -19.99 -18.90
C PHE A 350 29.09 -20.71 -20.17
N GLY A 351 28.29 -21.62 -20.74
CA GLY A 351 28.72 -22.47 -21.85
C GLY A 351 30.08 -23.13 -21.59
N GLU A 352 31.01 -23.01 -22.54
CA GLU A 352 32.38 -23.52 -22.42
C GLU A 352 33.28 -22.69 -21.47
N SER A 353 32.83 -21.51 -21.04
CA SER A 353 33.60 -20.59 -20.16
C SER A 353 33.55 -20.96 -18.68
N GLY A 354 32.99 -22.12 -18.29
CA GLY A 354 32.96 -22.56 -16.89
C GLY A 354 34.33 -22.60 -16.19
N ARG A 355 35.42 -22.88 -16.94
CA ARG A 355 36.80 -22.79 -16.41
C ARG A 355 37.23 -21.36 -16.04
N LYS A 356 36.78 -20.35 -16.79
CA LYS A 356 37.04 -18.93 -16.48
C LYS A 356 36.35 -18.49 -15.20
N ALA A 357 35.16 -19.04 -14.90
CA ALA A 357 34.45 -18.75 -13.66
C ALA A 357 35.21 -19.30 -12.42
N SER A 358 35.76 -20.51 -12.49
CA SER A 358 36.60 -21.03 -11.40
C SER A 358 37.92 -20.26 -11.27
N GLU A 359 38.51 -19.82 -12.39
CA GLU A 359 39.72 -19.00 -12.38
C GLU A 359 39.48 -17.60 -11.78
N LEU A 360 38.34 -16.96 -12.10
CA LEU A 360 37.94 -15.68 -11.49
C LEU A 360 37.85 -15.80 -9.97
N ARG A 361 37.17 -16.83 -9.43
CA ARG A 361 37.09 -17.07 -7.97
C ARG A 361 38.47 -17.20 -7.31
N ILE A 362 39.41 -17.90 -7.96
CA ILE A 362 40.79 -18.03 -7.47
C ILE A 362 41.49 -16.68 -7.42
N LEU A 363 41.27 -15.81 -8.41
CA LEU A 363 41.85 -14.46 -8.43
C LEU A 363 41.23 -13.54 -7.37
N LEU A 364 39.92 -13.59 -7.16
CA LEU A 364 39.23 -12.84 -6.10
C LEU A 364 39.76 -13.24 -4.72
N ALA A 365 39.88 -14.55 -4.45
CA ALA A 365 40.47 -15.07 -3.21
C ALA A 365 41.92 -14.60 -3.02
N LYS A 366 42.77 -14.68 -4.06
CA LYS A 366 44.15 -14.15 -4.00
C LYS A 366 44.24 -12.66 -3.68
N ILE A 367 43.26 -11.86 -4.09
CA ILE A 367 43.19 -10.43 -3.80
C ILE A 367 42.76 -10.21 -2.33
N GLU A 368 41.78 -10.96 -1.81
CA GLU A 368 41.41 -10.90 -0.38
C GLU A 368 42.57 -11.38 0.53
N GLU A 369 43.21 -12.50 0.20
CA GLU A 369 44.38 -13.04 0.91
C GLU A 369 45.56 -12.05 0.97
N SER A 370 45.76 -11.24 -0.07
CA SER A 370 46.88 -10.31 -0.15
C SER A 370 46.93 -9.29 1.01
N GLU A 371 45.78 -8.97 1.61
CA GLU A 371 45.71 -8.05 2.76
C GLU A 371 46.16 -8.70 4.08
N SER A 372 46.33 -10.02 4.13
CA SER A 372 46.90 -10.76 5.26
C SER A 372 48.43 -10.85 5.21
N LEU A 373 49.03 -10.62 4.05
CA LEU A 373 50.46 -10.79 3.79
C LEU A 373 51.30 -9.56 4.17
N PRO A 374 52.64 -9.70 4.29
CA PRO A 374 53.55 -8.57 4.44
C PRO A 374 53.42 -7.58 3.27
N PRO A 375 53.53 -6.25 3.48
CA PRO A 375 53.19 -5.24 2.46
C PRO A 375 53.85 -5.45 1.09
N SER A 376 55.17 -5.72 1.06
CA SER A 376 55.93 -5.93 -0.18
C SER A 376 55.47 -7.14 -0.99
N THR A 377 54.95 -8.19 -0.32
CA THR A 377 54.49 -9.42 -0.97
C THR A 377 53.01 -9.33 -1.32
N GLY A 378 52.19 -8.77 -0.42
CA GLY A 378 50.77 -8.55 -0.64
C GLY A 378 50.51 -7.58 -1.80
N GLU A 379 51.22 -6.45 -1.87
CA GLU A 379 51.05 -5.47 -2.95
C GLU A 379 51.44 -6.03 -4.32
N LEU A 380 52.50 -6.85 -4.39
CA LEU A 380 52.90 -7.56 -5.61
C LEU A 380 51.82 -8.57 -6.05
N GLN A 381 51.37 -9.44 -5.14
CA GLN A 381 50.32 -10.42 -5.39
C GLN A 381 49.01 -9.75 -5.83
N ARG A 382 48.61 -8.67 -5.15
CA ARG A 382 47.43 -7.88 -5.50
C ARG A 382 47.52 -7.33 -6.91
N THR A 383 48.66 -6.72 -7.26
CA THR A 383 48.87 -6.09 -8.57
C THR A 383 48.88 -7.11 -9.71
N GLU A 384 49.47 -8.28 -9.48
CA GLU A 384 49.44 -9.38 -10.44
C GLU A 384 48.04 -9.98 -10.58
N ALA A 385 47.36 -10.26 -9.47
CA ALA A 385 46.01 -10.82 -9.48
C ALA A 385 44.99 -9.86 -10.11
N LEU A 386 45.07 -8.54 -9.85
CA LEU A 386 44.21 -7.53 -10.50
C LEU A 386 44.43 -7.45 -12.02
N ARG A 387 45.67 -7.68 -12.50
CA ARG A 387 45.98 -7.72 -13.94
C ARG A 387 45.29 -8.89 -14.62
N SER A 388 45.44 -10.09 -14.08
CA SER A 388 44.75 -11.30 -14.57
C SER A 388 43.23 -11.20 -14.39
N LEU A 389 42.75 -10.60 -13.30
CA LEU A 389 41.32 -10.42 -13.04
C LEU A 389 40.70 -9.57 -14.13
N ARG A 390 41.37 -8.50 -14.57
CA ARG A 390 40.90 -7.63 -15.65
C ARG A 390 40.72 -8.39 -16.97
N GLU A 391 41.66 -9.24 -17.35
CA GLU A 391 41.57 -10.04 -18.58
C GLU A 391 40.37 -11.01 -18.54
N ILE A 392 40.18 -11.72 -17.43
CA ILE A 392 39.08 -12.70 -17.30
C ILE A 392 37.72 -12.02 -17.16
N ALA A 393 37.64 -10.96 -16.36
CA ALA A 393 36.38 -10.29 -16.07
C ALA A 393 35.82 -9.57 -17.30
N ILE A 394 36.67 -8.95 -18.14
CA ILE A 394 36.27 -8.40 -19.44
C ILE A 394 35.71 -9.51 -20.34
N LEU A 395 36.39 -10.66 -20.44
CA LEU A 395 35.91 -11.82 -21.23
C LEU A 395 34.60 -12.45 -20.69
N LEU A 396 34.22 -12.18 -19.45
CA LEU A 396 32.93 -12.58 -18.87
C LEU A 396 31.86 -11.48 -19.00
N ALA A 397 32.24 -10.20 -19.14
CA ALA A 397 31.31 -9.09 -19.31
C ALA A 397 30.97 -8.83 -20.80
N GLU A 398 31.91 -9.04 -21.72
CA GLU A 398 31.70 -8.88 -23.17
C GLU A 398 31.13 -10.18 -23.81
N ARG A 399 30.36 -10.98 -23.05
CA ARG A 399 29.68 -12.18 -23.56
C ARG A 399 28.55 -11.75 -24.52
N PRO A 400 28.41 -12.34 -25.72
CA PRO A 400 27.31 -12.00 -26.62
C PRO A 400 25.94 -12.31 -26.00
N ALA A 401 25.17 -11.27 -25.66
CA ALA A 401 23.79 -11.41 -25.24
C ALA A 401 22.86 -11.65 -26.44
N ARG A 402 21.68 -12.24 -26.20
CA ARG A 402 20.67 -12.47 -27.25
C ARG A 402 20.14 -11.14 -27.81
N GLY A 403 20.73 -10.67 -28.90
CA GLY A 403 20.32 -9.47 -29.63
C GLY A 403 21.41 -8.41 -29.78
N ASP A 404 22.50 -8.48 -29.01
CA ASP A 404 23.67 -7.63 -29.25
C ASP A 404 24.64 -8.34 -30.20
N LEU A 405 24.75 -7.81 -31.43
CA LEU A 405 25.68 -8.25 -32.47
C LEU A 405 26.98 -7.42 -32.50
N THR A 406 27.09 -6.40 -31.65
CA THR A 406 28.19 -5.41 -31.66
C THR A 406 29.28 -5.72 -30.64
N GLY A 407 28.92 -6.31 -29.49
CA GLY A 407 29.84 -6.51 -28.37
C GLY A 407 30.23 -5.20 -27.66
N GLU A 408 29.44 -4.14 -27.83
CA GLU A 408 29.68 -2.82 -27.22
C GLU A 408 29.05 -2.65 -25.83
N VAL A 409 28.33 -3.65 -25.32
CA VAL A 409 27.66 -3.62 -24.01
C VAL A 409 28.43 -4.47 -22.98
N CYS A 410 28.60 -3.92 -21.77
CA CYS A 410 29.31 -4.58 -20.67
C CYS A 410 28.32 -5.32 -19.75
N HIS A 411 28.08 -6.60 -20.04
CA HIS A 411 27.12 -7.48 -19.34
C HIS A 411 27.68 -8.00 -18.00
N TRP A 412 27.87 -7.11 -17.03
CA TRP A 412 28.44 -7.44 -15.73
C TRP A 412 27.48 -7.37 -14.54
N ILE A 413 26.42 -6.56 -14.63
CA ILE A 413 25.28 -6.47 -13.68
C ILE A 413 23.96 -6.23 -14.41
N ASP A 414 23.78 -6.82 -15.59
CA ASP A 414 22.47 -6.87 -16.28
C ASP A 414 21.59 -8.04 -15.79
N GLY A 415 22.12 -8.86 -14.87
CA GLY A 415 21.49 -10.06 -14.32
C GLY A 415 20.31 -9.80 -13.40
N TYR A 416 19.16 -10.42 -13.73
CA TYR A 416 17.85 -10.11 -13.15
C TYR A 416 17.79 -9.97 -11.61
N PRO A 417 18.33 -10.86 -10.77
CA PRO A 417 18.21 -10.67 -9.32
C PRO A 417 19.09 -9.54 -8.75
N LEU A 418 20.23 -9.26 -9.36
CA LEU A 418 21.18 -8.25 -8.86
C LEU A 418 20.87 -6.85 -9.41
N ASN A 419 20.51 -6.75 -10.69
CA ASN A 419 20.26 -5.46 -11.35
C ASN A 419 19.05 -4.72 -10.75
N VAL A 420 17.93 -5.41 -10.50
CA VAL A 420 16.74 -4.82 -9.88
C VAL A 420 16.96 -4.49 -8.42
N ARG A 421 17.84 -5.21 -7.71
CA ARG A 421 18.20 -4.91 -6.32
C ARG A 421 19.09 -3.67 -6.21
N LEU A 422 19.98 -3.44 -7.17
CA LEU A 422 20.71 -2.17 -7.30
C LEU A 422 19.76 -1.02 -7.70
N TYR A 423 18.87 -1.25 -8.67
CA TYR A 423 17.88 -0.25 -9.09
C TYR A 423 16.87 0.11 -7.98
N GLU A 424 16.48 -0.85 -7.13
CA GLU A 424 15.69 -0.60 -5.93
C GLU A 424 16.39 0.39 -4.98
N LYS A 425 17.72 0.26 -4.78
CA LYS A 425 18.46 1.21 -3.92
C LYS A 425 18.53 2.61 -4.52
N LEU A 426 18.50 2.74 -5.84
CA LEU A 426 18.34 4.03 -6.51
C LEU A 426 16.92 4.58 -6.32
N LEU A 427 15.89 3.76 -6.53
CA LEU A 427 14.49 4.17 -6.36
C LEU A 427 14.15 4.57 -4.92
N LEU A 428 14.80 4.00 -3.90
CA LEU A 428 14.59 4.40 -2.50
C LEU A 428 15.07 5.84 -2.21
N SER A 429 15.94 6.42 -3.03
CA SER A 429 16.42 7.81 -2.83
C SER A 429 15.37 8.90 -3.10
N VAL A 430 14.19 8.55 -3.63
CA VAL A 430 13.11 9.51 -3.87
C VAL A 430 12.34 9.91 -2.61
N PHE A 431 12.46 9.15 -1.52
CA PHE A 431 11.78 9.45 -0.25
C PHE A 431 12.61 10.41 0.60
N ASP A 432 11.94 11.21 1.42
CA ASP A 432 12.62 12.10 2.36
C ASP A 432 13.20 11.33 3.55
N MET A 433 14.52 11.44 3.77
CA MET A 433 15.24 10.77 4.88
C MET A 433 14.77 11.11 6.30
N LEU A 434 13.99 12.18 6.50
CA LEU A 434 13.45 12.61 7.80
C LEU A 434 11.97 12.26 7.95
N ASP A 435 11.24 12.16 6.83
CA ASP A 435 9.83 11.78 6.77
C ASP A 435 9.58 10.83 5.59
N GLU A 436 9.84 9.53 5.82
CA GLU A 436 9.71 8.49 4.79
C GLU A 436 8.28 8.34 4.21
N GLY A 437 7.29 9.05 4.79
CA GLY A 437 5.92 9.19 4.26
C GLY A 437 5.79 10.21 3.13
N LYS A 438 6.87 10.90 2.75
CA LYS A 438 6.90 11.89 1.67
C LYS A 438 7.93 11.58 0.59
N LEU A 439 7.63 12.05 -0.61
CA LEU A 439 8.59 12.18 -1.70
C LEU A 439 9.38 13.48 -1.53
N THR A 440 10.62 13.47 -2.01
CA THR A 440 11.49 14.64 -2.16
C THR A 440 10.90 15.66 -3.14
N GLU A 441 11.30 16.93 -3.01
CA GLU A 441 10.86 17.99 -3.94
C GLU A 441 11.40 17.75 -5.36
N GLU A 442 12.60 17.17 -5.47
CA GLU A 442 13.30 16.87 -6.72
C GLU A 442 12.97 15.47 -7.32
N VAL A 443 11.82 14.87 -6.96
CA VAL A 443 11.49 13.48 -7.36
C VAL A 443 11.44 13.27 -8.87
N GLU A 444 10.97 14.24 -9.65
CA GLU A 444 10.94 14.14 -11.12
C GLU A 444 12.36 14.17 -11.70
N GLU A 445 13.22 15.05 -11.21
CA GLU A 445 14.62 15.16 -11.61
C GLU A 445 15.44 13.93 -11.20
N ILE A 446 15.21 13.37 -10.01
CA ILE A 446 15.84 12.12 -9.57
C ILE A 446 15.46 10.99 -10.54
N LEU A 447 14.16 10.81 -10.82
CA LEU A 447 13.68 9.75 -11.72
C LEU A 447 14.21 9.90 -13.16
N GLU A 448 14.35 11.14 -13.66
CA GLU A 448 14.99 11.40 -14.95
C GLU A 448 16.48 11.02 -14.93
N LEU A 449 17.21 11.39 -13.87
CA LEU A 449 18.61 11.02 -13.72
C LEU A 449 18.81 9.50 -13.61
N LEU A 450 17.88 8.77 -12.97
CA LEU A 450 17.95 7.30 -12.89
C LEU A 450 17.92 6.62 -14.27
N LYS A 451 17.34 7.24 -15.30
CA LYS A 451 17.36 6.70 -16.67
C LYS A 451 18.77 6.51 -17.23
N SER A 452 19.74 7.31 -16.76
CA SER A 452 21.16 7.12 -17.14
C SER A 452 21.68 5.72 -16.79
N THR A 453 21.16 5.10 -15.73
CA THR A 453 21.56 3.76 -15.28
C THR A 453 20.89 2.62 -16.03
N TRP A 454 19.83 2.89 -16.79
CA TRP A 454 19.00 1.85 -17.43
C TRP A 454 19.78 0.96 -18.38
N ARG A 455 20.73 1.50 -19.14
CA ARG A 455 21.56 0.72 -20.08
C ARG A 455 22.54 -0.22 -19.37
N VAL A 456 23.13 0.20 -18.24
CA VAL A 456 24.06 -0.63 -17.44
C VAL A 456 23.31 -1.71 -16.66
N LEU A 457 22.15 -1.36 -16.10
CA LEU A 457 21.33 -2.26 -15.29
C LEU A 457 20.33 -3.07 -16.13
N GLY A 458 20.24 -2.90 -17.44
CA GLY A 458 19.25 -3.61 -18.27
C GLY A 458 17.79 -3.30 -17.90
N ILE A 459 17.50 -2.07 -17.43
CA ILE A 459 16.16 -1.65 -17.01
C ILE A 459 15.39 -1.12 -18.23
N THR A 460 14.22 -1.69 -18.51
CA THR A 460 13.25 -1.11 -19.46
C THR A 460 12.22 -0.25 -18.71
N GLU A 461 11.43 0.53 -19.44
CA GLU A 461 10.34 1.32 -18.88
C GLU A 461 9.33 0.45 -18.09
N THR A 462 8.96 -0.73 -18.61
CA THR A 462 8.11 -1.71 -17.90
C THR A 462 8.77 -2.23 -16.60
N ILE A 463 10.09 -2.45 -16.61
CA ILE A 463 10.83 -2.85 -15.40
C ILE A 463 10.82 -1.70 -14.38
N HIS A 464 11.05 -0.47 -14.82
CA HIS A 464 10.99 0.70 -13.96
C HIS A 464 9.61 0.86 -13.30
N TYR A 465 8.51 0.85 -14.06
CA TYR A 465 7.18 0.98 -13.48
C TYR A 465 6.84 -0.16 -12.50
N THR A 466 7.27 -1.38 -12.78
CA THR A 466 7.07 -2.54 -11.90
C THR A 466 7.86 -2.40 -10.58
N CYS A 467 9.16 -2.08 -10.66
CA CYS A 467 9.98 -1.88 -9.47
C CYS A 467 9.52 -0.67 -8.66
N TYR A 468 9.19 0.45 -9.31
CA TYR A 468 8.80 1.68 -8.64
C TYR A 468 7.40 1.57 -8.00
N ALA A 469 6.45 0.90 -8.65
CA ALA A 469 5.18 0.52 -8.05
C ALA A 469 5.35 -0.28 -6.76
N TRP A 470 6.23 -1.28 -6.74
CA TRP A 470 6.52 -2.05 -5.54
C TRP A 470 7.22 -1.22 -4.44
N VAL A 471 8.20 -0.40 -4.80
CA VAL A 471 8.90 0.49 -3.85
C VAL A 471 7.91 1.45 -3.17
N LEU A 472 7.06 2.12 -3.95
CA LEU A 472 5.99 2.98 -3.44
C LEU A 472 4.98 2.20 -2.59
N PHE A 473 4.50 1.04 -3.06
CA PHE A 473 3.51 0.26 -2.33
C PHE A 473 4.05 -0.26 -0.99
N ARG A 474 5.31 -0.71 -0.95
CA ARG A 474 5.99 -1.08 0.29
C ARG A 474 6.13 0.11 1.24
N GLN A 475 6.48 1.28 0.73
CA GLN A 475 6.60 2.47 1.55
C GLN A 475 5.24 2.93 2.10
N TYR A 476 4.15 2.78 1.32
CA TYR A 476 2.78 2.97 1.82
C TYR A 476 2.45 1.99 2.96
N VAL A 477 2.79 0.70 2.86
CA VAL A 477 2.51 -0.27 3.94
C VAL A 477 3.27 0.07 5.24
N ILE A 478 4.48 0.63 5.13
CA ILE A 478 5.27 1.10 6.28
C ILE A 478 4.67 2.36 6.91
N THR A 479 4.28 3.33 6.09
CA THR A 479 3.94 4.71 6.54
C THR A 479 2.45 4.94 6.74
N SER A 480 1.60 4.14 6.09
CA SER A 480 0.17 4.38 5.86
C SER A 480 -0.17 5.67 5.10
N ASP A 481 0.77 6.26 4.33
CA ASP A 481 0.50 7.51 3.60
C ASP A 481 -0.36 7.31 2.33
N GLN A 482 -1.45 8.08 2.23
CA GLN A 482 -2.39 7.98 1.10
C GLN A 482 -1.85 8.59 -0.20
N GLY A 483 -0.95 9.56 -0.11
CA GLY A 483 -0.26 10.13 -1.26
C GLY A 483 0.62 9.08 -1.93
N ILE A 484 1.48 8.40 -1.15
CA ILE A 484 2.33 7.31 -1.65
C ILE A 484 1.49 6.19 -2.29
N LEU A 485 0.36 5.79 -1.67
CA LEU A 485 -0.54 4.79 -2.26
C LEU A 485 -1.08 5.22 -3.64
N ARG A 486 -1.44 6.50 -3.79
CA ARG A 486 -1.92 7.03 -5.08
C ARG A 486 -0.84 6.95 -6.15
N HIS A 487 0.39 7.36 -5.84
CA HIS A 487 1.52 7.22 -6.76
C HIS A 487 1.77 5.75 -7.12
N ALA A 488 1.71 4.82 -6.15
CA ALA A 488 1.86 3.38 -6.42
C ALA A 488 0.80 2.86 -7.41
N MET A 489 -0.48 3.23 -7.21
CA MET A 489 -1.58 2.92 -8.12
C MET A 489 -1.36 3.52 -9.52
N GLU A 490 -0.80 4.73 -9.61
CA GLU A 490 -0.49 5.38 -10.89
C GLU A 490 0.65 4.68 -11.64
N GLN A 491 1.73 4.27 -10.97
CA GLN A 491 2.78 3.49 -11.64
C GLN A 491 2.28 2.11 -12.09
N LEU A 492 1.46 1.42 -11.27
CA LEU A 492 0.84 0.14 -11.68
C LEU A 492 0.01 0.27 -12.97
N LYS A 493 -0.71 1.37 -13.15
CA LYS A 493 -1.50 1.64 -14.37
C LYS A 493 -0.65 1.92 -15.61
N LYS A 494 0.63 2.26 -15.46
CA LYS A 494 1.57 2.48 -16.57
C LYS A 494 2.25 1.19 -17.04
N ILE A 495 2.17 0.10 -16.28
CA ILE A 495 2.71 -1.20 -16.69
C ILE A 495 1.87 -1.72 -17.87
N PRO A 496 2.44 -1.85 -19.09
CA PRO A 496 1.68 -2.29 -20.25
C PRO A 496 1.27 -3.76 -20.13
N LEU A 497 0.07 -4.09 -20.61
CA LEU A 497 -0.38 -5.47 -20.78
C LEU A 497 0.49 -6.19 -21.83
N LYS A 498 0.60 -7.52 -21.74
CA LYS A 498 1.41 -8.37 -22.61
C LYS A 498 1.12 -8.12 -24.09
N GLU A 499 -0.15 -7.91 -24.43
CA GLU A 499 -0.61 -7.56 -25.79
C GLU A 499 -0.11 -6.19 -26.28
N GLN A 500 0.14 -5.25 -25.37
CA GLN A 500 0.63 -3.89 -25.66
C GLN A 500 2.15 -3.82 -25.76
N ARG A 501 2.88 -4.73 -25.10
CA ARG A 501 4.36 -4.80 -25.12
C ARG A 501 4.90 -5.13 -26.52
N GLY A 502 6.03 -4.53 -26.89
CA GLY A 502 6.73 -4.85 -28.15
C GLY A 502 7.35 -6.25 -28.16
N PRO A 503 7.65 -6.84 -29.34
CA PRO A 503 8.18 -8.22 -29.42
C PRO A 503 9.52 -8.40 -28.71
N GLN A 504 10.41 -7.41 -28.81
CA GLN A 504 11.71 -7.41 -28.11
C GLN A 504 11.54 -7.32 -26.58
N GLU A 505 10.61 -6.49 -26.10
CA GLU A 505 10.32 -6.36 -24.67
C GLU A 505 9.68 -7.63 -24.11
N ARG A 506 8.75 -8.27 -24.83
CA ARG A 506 8.21 -9.59 -24.46
C ARG A 506 9.32 -10.63 -24.33
N LEU A 507 10.23 -10.70 -25.31
CA LEU A 507 11.35 -11.63 -25.27
C LEU A 507 12.32 -11.35 -24.12
N HIS A 508 12.55 -10.07 -23.79
CA HIS A 508 13.37 -9.68 -22.66
C HIS A 508 12.73 -10.09 -21.33
N LEU A 509 11.47 -9.70 -21.07
CA LEU A 509 10.76 -10.04 -19.83
C LEU A 509 10.56 -11.55 -19.64
N ASN A 510 10.27 -12.29 -20.73
CA ASN A 510 10.21 -13.77 -20.72
C ASN A 510 11.58 -14.43 -20.43
N GLY A 511 12.68 -13.67 -20.42
CA GLY A 511 14.00 -14.14 -20.00
C GLY A 511 14.28 -13.89 -18.51
N LEU A 512 13.47 -13.08 -17.82
CA LEU A 512 13.71 -12.67 -16.43
C LEU A 512 12.97 -13.60 -15.47
N HIS A 513 13.65 -14.65 -15.04
CA HIS A 513 13.16 -15.61 -14.07
C HIS A 513 14.10 -15.73 -12.87
N SER A 514 13.54 -15.76 -11.66
CA SER A 514 14.22 -16.14 -10.42
C SER A 514 13.86 -17.57 -10.04
N LYS A 515 14.81 -18.28 -9.42
CA LYS A 515 14.52 -19.55 -8.73
C LYS A 515 14.57 -19.29 -7.24
N VAL A 516 13.48 -19.56 -6.54
CA VAL A 516 13.37 -19.33 -5.11
C VAL A 516 13.15 -20.67 -4.40
N GLU A 517 14.02 -20.99 -3.45
CA GLU A 517 13.90 -22.16 -2.58
C GLU A 517 13.05 -21.81 -1.35
N GLN A 518 11.72 -21.75 -1.51
CA GLN A 518 10.77 -21.70 -0.40
C GLN A 518 9.67 -22.75 -0.60
N GLY A 519 9.76 -23.85 0.15
CA GLY A 519 8.82 -24.98 0.05
C GLY A 519 9.00 -25.88 -1.18
N GLY A 520 9.97 -25.60 -2.04
CA GLY A 520 10.28 -26.31 -3.27
C GLY A 520 10.99 -25.40 -4.27
N PHE A 521 11.44 -25.94 -5.40
CA PHE A 521 11.90 -25.12 -6.52
C PHE A 521 10.70 -24.55 -7.27
N ARG A 522 10.35 -23.29 -7.00
CA ARG A 522 9.43 -22.53 -7.85
C ARG A 522 10.22 -21.50 -8.63
N GLU A 523 10.14 -21.60 -9.96
CA GLU A 523 10.56 -20.52 -10.84
C GLU A 523 9.52 -19.39 -10.70
N SER A 524 9.95 -18.14 -10.76
CA SER A 524 9.06 -16.99 -10.69
C SER A 524 9.51 -15.98 -11.72
N SER A 525 8.59 -15.48 -12.55
CA SER A 525 8.93 -14.41 -13.48
C SER A 525 9.19 -13.09 -12.76
N PHE A 526 9.78 -12.12 -13.47
CA PHE A 526 9.94 -10.76 -12.96
C PHE A 526 8.63 -10.17 -12.42
N LEU A 527 7.57 -10.19 -13.23
CA LEU A 527 6.28 -9.63 -12.82
C LEU A 527 5.72 -10.36 -11.60
N GLN A 528 5.77 -11.70 -11.56
CA GLN A 528 5.37 -12.46 -10.38
C GLN A 528 6.18 -12.09 -9.13
N SER A 529 7.48 -11.84 -9.26
CA SER A 529 8.38 -11.57 -8.13
C SER A 529 8.05 -10.27 -7.39
N PHE A 530 7.62 -9.25 -8.12
CA PHE A 530 7.28 -7.91 -7.60
C PHE A 530 5.78 -7.71 -7.35
N LEU A 531 4.91 -8.26 -8.21
CA LEU A 531 3.46 -8.03 -8.13
C LEU A 531 2.74 -9.04 -7.22
N SER A 532 3.21 -10.28 -7.09
CA SER A 532 2.50 -11.25 -6.23
C SER A 532 2.56 -10.96 -4.72
N PRO A 533 3.58 -10.30 -4.14
CA PRO A 533 3.52 -9.81 -2.76
C PRO A 533 2.46 -8.71 -2.59
N ILE A 534 2.38 -7.75 -3.53
CA ILE A 534 1.35 -6.69 -3.56
C ILE A 534 -0.05 -7.31 -3.61
N GLN A 535 -0.25 -8.30 -4.48
CA GLN A 535 -1.52 -9.02 -4.63
C GLN A 535 -1.91 -9.70 -3.31
N LYS A 536 -1.02 -10.53 -2.74
CA LYS A 536 -1.27 -11.23 -1.47
C LYS A 536 -1.63 -10.29 -0.34
N TRP A 537 -0.91 -9.17 -0.22
CA TRP A 537 -1.21 -8.17 0.81
C TRP A 537 -2.59 -7.55 0.58
N ALA A 538 -2.90 -7.13 -0.65
CA ALA A 538 -4.21 -6.55 -0.96
C ALA A 538 -5.36 -7.56 -0.73
N ASP A 539 -5.17 -8.82 -1.11
CA ASP A 539 -6.12 -9.91 -0.88
C ASP A 539 -6.37 -10.16 0.61
N LYS A 540 -5.33 -10.14 1.45
CA LYS A 540 -5.41 -10.24 2.92
C LYS A 540 -6.24 -9.11 3.53
N GLN A 541 -6.00 -7.87 3.09
CA GLN A 541 -6.72 -6.69 3.60
C GLN A 541 -8.18 -6.66 3.14
N LEU A 542 -8.44 -6.97 1.86
CA LEU A 542 -9.79 -7.01 1.27
C LEU A 542 -10.60 -8.23 1.72
N GLY A 543 -9.95 -9.36 2.01
CA GLY A 543 -10.58 -10.54 2.60
C GLY A 543 -11.16 -10.30 4.01
N ASP A 544 -10.78 -9.20 4.67
CA ASP A 544 -11.46 -8.72 5.86
C ASP A 544 -11.56 -7.18 5.89
N TYR A 545 -12.17 -6.60 4.85
CA TYR A 545 -12.28 -5.15 4.75
C TYR A 545 -13.07 -4.51 5.91
N HIS A 546 -14.00 -5.26 6.50
CA HIS A 546 -14.75 -4.85 7.70
C HIS A 546 -13.84 -4.52 8.89
N LEU A 547 -12.70 -5.22 9.03
CA LEU A 547 -11.70 -4.95 10.06
C LEU A 547 -10.75 -3.83 9.62
N HIS A 548 -10.18 -3.93 8.42
CA HIS A 548 -9.06 -3.08 7.98
C HIS A 548 -9.47 -1.66 7.54
N PHE A 549 -10.68 -1.49 6.99
CA PHE A 549 -11.15 -0.20 6.43
C PHE A 549 -12.31 0.42 7.22
N ALA A 550 -12.59 -0.07 8.44
CA ALA A 550 -13.70 0.36 9.29
C ALA A 550 -13.82 1.88 9.52
N GLU A 551 -12.71 2.61 9.43
CA GLU A 551 -12.56 4.07 9.56
C GLU A 551 -11.95 4.73 8.30
N ARG A 552 -11.65 3.96 7.26
CA ARG A 552 -10.81 4.37 6.11
C ARG A 552 -11.36 3.92 4.74
N SER A 553 -12.67 4.00 4.51
CA SER A 553 -13.30 3.57 3.25
C SER A 553 -12.69 4.20 1.99
N ALA A 554 -12.32 5.48 2.02
CA ALA A 554 -11.68 6.15 0.88
C ALA A 554 -10.35 5.48 0.45
N MET A 555 -9.63 4.84 1.39
CA MET A 555 -8.41 4.10 1.10
C MET A 555 -8.71 2.75 0.42
N MET A 556 -9.86 2.15 0.72
CA MET A 556 -10.28 0.86 0.16
C MET A 556 -10.45 0.91 -1.36
N GLU A 557 -10.95 2.02 -1.91
CA GLU A 557 -11.09 2.20 -3.37
C GLU A 557 -9.73 2.10 -4.09
N HIS A 558 -8.70 2.74 -3.53
CA HIS A 558 -7.34 2.63 -4.05
C HIS A 558 -6.78 1.20 -3.90
N ILE A 559 -7.05 0.50 -2.79
CA ILE A 559 -6.62 -0.90 -2.60
C ILE A 559 -7.34 -1.88 -3.53
N VAL A 560 -8.65 -1.71 -3.78
CA VAL A 560 -9.39 -2.48 -4.80
C VAL A 560 -8.80 -2.20 -6.19
N ALA A 561 -8.48 -0.95 -6.52
CA ALA A 561 -7.84 -0.62 -7.79
C ALA A 561 -6.44 -1.27 -7.94
N VAL A 562 -5.62 -1.25 -6.88
CA VAL A 562 -4.32 -1.94 -6.84
C VAL A 562 -4.50 -3.44 -7.05
N ALA A 563 -5.39 -4.10 -6.28
CA ALA A 563 -5.66 -5.52 -6.40
C ALA A 563 -6.09 -5.91 -7.82
N MET A 564 -7.03 -5.17 -8.43
CA MET A 564 -7.53 -5.51 -9.78
C MET A 564 -6.49 -5.30 -10.88
N VAL A 565 -5.64 -4.26 -10.80
CA VAL A 565 -4.56 -4.04 -11.79
C VAL A 565 -3.45 -5.08 -11.62
N THR A 566 -3.01 -5.32 -10.38
CA THR A 566 -1.95 -6.29 -10.05
C THR A 566 -2.34 -7.70 -10.48
N ARG A 567 -3.57 -8.12 -10.17
CA ARG A 567 -4.18 -9.38 -10.58
C ARG A 567 -4.21 -9.54 -12.10
N ARG A 568 -4.66 -8.50 -12.81
CA ARG A 568 -4.73 -8.51 -14.29
C ARG A 568 -3.36 -8.70 -14.93
N LEU A 569 -2.33 -8.03 -14.41
CA LEU A 569 -0.94 -8.19 -14.87
C LEU A 569 -0.38 -9.60 -14.58
N LEU A 570 -0.77 -10.22 -13.47
CA LEU A 570 -0.36 -11.57 -13.09
C LEU A 570 -1.06 -12.67 -13.90
N LEU A 571 -2.31 -12.45 -14.35
CA LEU A 571 -3.08 -13.41 -15.16
C LEU A 571 -2.51 -13.62 -16.58
N GLU A 572 -1.64 -12.73 -17.06
CA GLU A 572 -1.01 -12.85 -18.39
C GLU A 572 0.15 -13.86 -18.44
N GLU A 573 0.61 -14.32 -17.28
CA GLU A 573 1.79 -15.18 -17.13
C GLU A 573 1.45 -16.66 -17.40
N PRO A 574 2.35 -17.43 -18.02
CA PRO A 574 2.03 -18.76 -18.56
C PRO A 574 1.56 -19.79 -17.51
N GLU A 575 1.91 -19.60 -16.24
CA GLU A 575 1.48 -20.45 -15.13
C GLU A 575 0.04 -20.15 -14.65
N ALA A 576 -0.46 -18.94 -14.88
CA ALA A 576 -1.82 -18.53 -14.48
C ALA A 576 -2.92 -19.17 -15.34
N LEU A 577 -2.56 -19.74 -16.49
CA LEU A 577 -3.47 -20.45 -17.41
C LEU A 577 -3.99 -21.79 -16.85
N GLN A 578 -3.48 -22.25 -15.71
CA GLN A 578 -3.99 -23.45 -15.00
C GLN A 578 -5.06 -23.12 -13.95
N SER A 579 -5.18 -21.86 -13.52
CA SER A 579 -6.36 -21.41 -12.79
C SER A 579 -7.47 -21.03 -13.78
N ILE A 580 -8.69 -21.50 -13.51
CA ILE A 580 -9.91 -21.07 -14.20
C ILE A 580 -9.96 -19.54 -14.26
N SER A 581 -10.55 -18.98 -15.32
CA SER A 581 -10.64 -17.53 -15.56
C SER A 581 -11.57 -16.82 -14.57
N ILE A 582 -11.16 -16.76 -13.30
CA ILE A 582 -11.83 -16.03 -12.23
C ILE A 582 -11.88 -14.56 -12.67
N THR A 583 -13.09 -14.05 -12.89
CA THR A 583 -13.34 -12.69 -13.38
C THR A 583 -13.10 -11.65 -12.29
N ASP A 584 -13.08 -10.36 -12.66
CA ASP A 584 -13.06 -9.27 -11.68
C ASP A 584 -14.32 -9.30 -10.77
N ARG A 585 -15.42 -9.94 -11.21
CA ARG A 585 -16.63 -10.15 -10.38
C ARG A 585 -16.38 -11.24 -9.33
N ASP A 586 -15.97 -12.42 -9.75
CA ASP A 586 -15.75 -13.57 -8.86
C ASP A 586 -14.74 -13.25 -7.74
N GLN A 587 -13.72 -12.44 -8.06
CA GLN A 587 -12.75 -11.96 -7.07
C GLN A 587 -13.37 -11.00 -6.05
N ILE A 588 -14.25 -10.09 -6.48
CA ILE A 588 -15.00 -9.19 -5.60
C ILE A 588 -15.98 -9.97 -4.72
N GLU A 589 -16.71 -10.93 -5.30
CA GLU A 589 -17.62 -11.81 -4.58
C GLU A 589 -16.87 -12.65 -3.51
N SER A 590 -15.65 -13.10 -3.82
CA SER A 590 -14.75 -13.76 -2.84
C SER A 590 -14.35 -12.85 -1.67
N TYR A 591 -13.98 -11.58 -1.91
CA TYR A 591 -13.68 -10.63 -0.82
C TYR A 591 -14.92 -10.31 0.02
N ILE A 592 -16.07 -10.10 -0.61
CA ILE A 592 -17.37 -9.90 0.07
C ILE A 592 -17.68 -11.13 0.94
N SER A 593 -17.53 -12.33 0.38
CA SER A 593 -17.80 -13.58 1.09
C SER A 593 -16.91 -13.78 2.31
N SER A 594 -15.58 -13.64 2.14
CA SER A 594 -14.62 -13.77 3.23
C SER A 594 -14.85 -12.72 4.33
N SER A 595 -15.00 -11.45 3.95
CA SER A 595 -15.12 -10.37 4.94
C SER A 595 -16.44 -10.40 5.72
N ILE A 596 -17.55 -10.79 5.08
CA ILE A 596 -18.83 -10.95 5.77
C ILE A 596 -18.80 -12.16 6.69
N LYS A 597 -18.23 -13.30 6.28
CA LYS A 597 -18.05 -14.47 7.17
C LYS A 597 -17.22 -14.10 8.40
N ASN A 598 -16.11 -13.38 8.21
CA ASN A 598 -15.24 -12.89 9.29
C ASN A 598 -15.98 -11.91 10.23
N ALA A 599 -16.74 -10.96 9.68
CA ALA A 599 -17.53 -10.00 10.46
C ALA A 599 -18.66 -10.69 11.24
N PHE A 600 -19.38 -11.63 10.62
CA PHE A 600 -20.46 -12.39 11.24
C PHE A 600 -19.95 -13.31 12.35
N SER A 601 -18.78 -13.95 12.17
CA SER A 601 -18.16 -14.80 13.20
C SER A 601 -17.74 -13.99 14.44
N ARG A 602 -17.15 -12.80 14.25
CA ARG A 602 -16.85 -11.88 15.37
C ARG A 602 -18.11 -11.38 16.09
N MET A 603 -19.17 -11.12 15.33
CA MET A 603 -20.47 -10.71 15.87
C MET A 603 -21.08 -11.83 16.73
N LEU A 604 -21.08 -13.07 16.23
CA LEU A 604 -21.55 -14.25 16.95
C LEU A 604 -20.82 -14.42 18.29
N GLN A 605 -19.48 -14.42 18.29
CA GLN A 605 -18.66 -14.48 19.51
C GLN A 605 -18.92 -13.32 20.49
N THR A 606 -19.33 -12.14 20.00
CA THR A 606 -19.65 -10.98 20.84
C THR A 606 -21.01 -11.14 21.50
N VAL A 607 -22.00 -11.67 20.77
CA VAL A 607 -23.34 -11.96 21.27
C VAL A 607 -23.32 -13.12 22.28
N GLU A 608 -22.57 -14.20 22.00
CA GLU A 608 -22.39 -15.34 22.92
C GLU A 608 -21.73 -14.95 24.25
N LYS A 609 -20.88 -13.92 24.25
CA LYS A 609 -20.22 -13.37 25.45
C LYS A 609 -21.05 -12.30 26.17
N SER A 610 -22.21 -11.91 25.64
CA SER A 610 -23.06 -10.89 26.26
C SER A 610 -23.97 -11.50 27.32
N ASP A 611 -24.02 -10.87 28.50
CA ASP A 611 -24.92 -11.31 29.57
C ASP A 611 -26.38 -11.24 29.11
N SER A 612 -27.17 -12.27 29.45
CA SER A 612 -28.58 -12.49 29.06
C SER A 612 -29.57 -11.37 29.45
N ILE A 613 -29.09 -10.33 30.12
CA ILE A 613 -29.78 -9.08 30.44
C ILE A 613 -30.23 -8.33 29.16
N HIS A 614 -29.57 -8.57 28.02
CA HIS A 614 -29.79 -7.80 26.78
C HIS A 614 -30.83 -8.41 25.80
N GLY A 615 -31.47 -9.52 26.17
CA GLY A 615 -32.44 -10.24 25.34
C GLY A 615 -31.86 -11.48 24.66
N HIS A 616 -32.68 -12.17 23.85
CA HIS A 616 -32.30 -13.46 23.26
C HIS A 616 -31.16 -13.31 22.23
N PRO A 617 -30.12 -14.18 22.25
CA PRO A 617 -28.96 -14.11 21.35
C PRO A 617 -29.31 -13.98 19.87
N LEU A 618 -30.28 -14.74 19.36
CA LEU A 618 -30.70 -14.64 17.95
C LEU A 618 -31.33 -13.28 17.60
N ALA A 619 -32.05 -12.65 18.54
CA ALA A 619 -32.63 -11.32 18.30
C ALA A 619 -31.53 -10.24 18.23
N LEU A 620 -30.53 -10.32 19.10
CA LEU A 620 -29.35 -9.46 19.05
C LEU A 620 -28.53 -9.67 17.78
N LEU A 621 -28.31 -10.94 17.39
CA LEU A 621 -27.60 -11.30 16.15
C LEU A 621 -28.33 -10.76 14.90
N ALA A 622 -29.67 -10.76 14.88
CA ALA A 622 -30.45 -10.18 13.78
C ALA A 622 -30.25 -8.66 13.67
N GLU A 623 -30.34 -7.94 14.79
CA GLU A 623 -30.16 -6.47 14.82
C GLU A 623 -28.71 -6.07 14.48
N GLU A 624 -27.70 -6.78 14.97
CA GLU A 624 -26.31 -6.53 14.59
C GLU A 624 -26.04 -6.89 13.11
N SER A 625 -26.64 -7.97 12.58
CA SER A 625 -26.58 -8.31 11.15
C SER A 625 -27.23 -7.22 10.28
N LYS A 626 -28.32 -6.62 10.75
CA LYS A 626 -28.98 -5.49 10.09
C LYS A 626 -28.13 -4.22 10.14
N LYS A 627 -27.40 -3.97 11.23
CA LYS A 627 -26.43 -2.86 11.34
C LYS A 627 -25.23 -3.08 10.42
N LEU A 628 -24.73 -4.32 10.32
CA LEU A 628 -23.66 -4.71 9.41
C LEU A 628 -24.06 -4.36 7.96
N LEU A 629 -25.19 -4.86 7.47
CA LEU A 629 -25.65 -4.57 6.10
C LEU A 629 -25.91 -3.09 5.83
N LYS A 630 -26.38 -2.31 6.83
CA LYS A 630 -26.51 -0.85 6.71
C LYS A 630 -25.16 -0.16 6.53
N LYS A 631 -24.14 -0.57 7.30
CA LYS A 631 -22.77 -0.07 7.14
C LYS A 631 -22.21 -0.50 5.78
N ASP A 632 -22.40 -1.76 5.41
CA ASP A 632 -21.85 -2.35 4.19
C ASP A 632 -22.39 -1.64 2.93
N SER A 633 -23.72 -1.52 2.84
CA SER A 633 -24.44 -0.82 1.78
C SER A 633 -24.04 0.66 1.61
N THR A 634 -23.71 1.35 2.71
CA THR A 634 -23.37 2.78 2.67
C THR A 634 -21.88 3.08 2.52
N MET A 635 -21.00 2.18 3.00
CA MET A 635 -19.56 2.45 3.14
C MET A 635 -18.67 1.66 2.17
N PHE A 636 -19.03 0.41 1.86
CA PHE A 636 -18.16 -0.53 1.14
C PHE A 636 -18.74 -0.95 -0.21
N MET A 637 -20.05 -1.21 -0.27
CA MET A 637 -20.70 -1.58 -1.53
C MET A 637 -20.55 -0.54 -2.65
N PRO A 638 -20.60 0.79 -2.42
CA PRO A 638 -20.37 1.78 -3.48
C PRO A 638 -19.00 1.67 -4.16
N VAL A 639 -17.98 1.17 -3.43
CA VAL A 639 -16.62 0.93 -3.98
C VAL A 639 -16.63 -0.28 -4.91
N PHE A 640 -17.26 -1.38 -4.51
CA PHE A 640 -17.34 -2.59 -5.31
C PHE A 640 -18.31 -2.47 -6.50
N SER A 641 -19.42 -1.75 -6.35
CA SER A 641 -20.43 -1.54 -7.40
C SER A 641 -19.88 -0.86 -8.66
N GLN A 642 -18.75 -0.14 -8.59
CA GLN A 642 -18.04 0.38 -9.77
C GLN A 642 -17.59 -0.72 -10.76
N ARG A 643 -17.38 -1.95 -10.26
CA ARG A 643 -16.83 -3.09 -11.03
C ARG A 643 -17.76 -4.30 -11.06
N HIS A 644 -18.55 -4.48 -10.00
CA HIS A 644 -19.54 -5.54 -9.88
C HIS A 644 -20.87 -4.93 -9.37
N PRO A 645 -21.79 -4.54 -10.27
CA PRO A 645 -23.00 -3.80 -9.92
C PRO A 645 -23.84 -4.42 -8.79
N HIS A 646 -23.90 -5.76 -8.72
CA HIS A 646 -24.71 -6.51 -7.77
C HIS A 646 -24.00 -6.81 -6.42
N ALA A 647 -22.88 -6.15 -6.10
CA ALA A 647 -22.13 -6.35 -4.85
C ALA A 647 -23.02 -6.32 -3.59
N ALA A 648 -23.94 -5.35 -3.51
CA ALA A 648 -24.87 -5.22 -2.40
C ALA A 648 -25.84 -6.42 -2.29
N VAL A 649 -26.22 -7.03 -3.41
CA VAL A 649 -27.09 -8.22 -3.44
C VAL A 649 -26.32 -9.46 -2.96
N VAL A 650 -25.06 -9.60 -3.34
CA VAL A 650 -24.19 -10.68 -2.86
C VAL A 650 -23.99 -10.57 -1.34
N SER A 651 -23.71 -9.37 -0.84
CA SER A 651 -23.62 -9.09 0.60
C SER A 651 -24.92 -9.44 1.35
N ALA A 652 -26.06 -8.91 0.88
CA ALA A 652 -27.36 -9.14 1.49
C ALA A 652 -27.78 -10.63 1.49
N SER A 653 -27.54 -11.33 0.38
CA SER A 653 -27.86 -12.75 0.23
C SER A 653 -27.01 -13.64 1.13
N LEU A 654 -25.73 -13.29 1.33
CA LEU A 654 -24.85 -14.05 2.21
C LEU A 654 -25.23 -13.87 3.69
N VAL A 655 -25.49 -12.64 4.13
CA VAL A 655 -25.98 -12.39 5.50
C VAL A 655 -27.32 -13.08 5.73
N HIS A 656 -28.21 -13.10 4.73
CA HIS A 656 -29.48 -13.84 4.79
C HIS A 656 -29.24 -15.32 5.12
N LYS A 657 -28.37 -16.00 4.36
CA LYS A 657 -28.05 -17.43 4.54
C LYS A 657 -27.33 -17.70 5.87
N LEU A 658 -26.36 -16.87 6.26
CA LEU A 658 -25.62 -17.02 7.52
C LEU A 658 -26.55 -16.91 8.74
N TYR A 659 -27.42 -15.91 8.77
CA TYR A 659 -28.40 -15.78 9.85
C TYR A 659 -29.46 -16.90 9.80
N ARG A 660 -29.93 -17.29 8.60
CA ARG A 660 -30.88 -18.41 8.42
C ARG A 660 -30.37 -19.70 9.05
N ASN A 661 -29.09 -20.03 8.86
CA ASN A 661 -28.49 -21.26 9.37
C ASN A 661 -28.49 -21.28 10.91
N LYS A 662 -28.33 -20.12 11.58
CA LYS A 662 -28.42 -20.02 13.05
C LYS A 662 -29.86 -19.91 13.56
N LEU A 663 -30.77 -19.33 12.76
CA LEU A 663 -32.18 -19.18 13.08
C LEU A 663 -32.98 -20.49 12.95
N LYS A 664 -32.68 -21.32 11.94
CA LYS A 664 -33.49 -22.51 11.59
C LYS A 664 -33.78 -23.45 12.79
N PRO A 665 -32.79 -23.86 13.61
CA PRO A 665 -33.07 -24.74 14.76
C PRO A 665 -34.06 -24.16 15.77
N PHE A 666 -34.11 -22.82 15.89
CA PHE A 666 -35.08 -22.13 16.75
C PHE A 666 -36.49 -22.14 16.15
N LEU A 667 -36.61 -22.00 14.82
CA LEU A 667 -37.90 -22.11 14.12
C LEU A 667 -38.48 -23.52 14.20
N ASP A 668 -37.65 -24.54 13.97
CA ASP A 668 -38.06 -25.94 14.01
C ASP A 668 -38.54 -26.38 15.42
N GLY A 669 -38.08 -25.69 16.48
CA GLY A 669 -38.50 -25.91 17.87
C GLY A 669 -39.60 -24.97 18.41
N ALA A 670 -40.10 -24.01 17.62
CA ALA A 670 -41.01 -22.98 18.10
C ALA A 670 -42.48 -23.46 18.17
N GLU A 671 -42.85 -24.18 19.23
CA GLU A 671 -44.22 -24.71 19.41
C GLU A 671 -45.22 -23.75 20.10
N HIS A 672 -44.73 -22.77 20.86
CA HIS A 672 -45.51 -21.90 21.75
C HIS A 672 -45.03 -20.44 21.70
N LEU A 673 -45.91 -19.48 22.07
CA LEU A 673 -45.55 -18.07 22.22
C LEU A 673 -44.80 -17.84 23.55
N THR A 674 -43.49 -18.11 23.55
CA THR A 674 -42.59 -17.78 24.67
C THR A 674 -42.06 -16.35 24.57
N GLU A 675 -41.42 -15.86 25.64
CA GLU A 675 -40.70 -14.57 25.63
C GLU A 675 -39.59 -14.55 24.56
N ASP A 676 -38.87 -15.67 24.39
CA ASP A 676 -37.86 -15.83 23.36
C ASP A 676 -38.48 -15.64 21.96
N VAL A 677 -39.59 -16.31 21.66
CA VAL A 677 -40.31 -16.18 20.38
C VAL A 677 -40.78 -14.75 20.14
N VAL A 678 -41.31 -14.09 21.18
CA VAL A 678 -41.74 -12.67 21.13
C VAL A 678 -40.56 -11.72 20.88
N SER A 679 -39.32 -12.06 21.26
CA SER A 679 -38.14 -11.25 20.94
C SER A 679 -37.49 -11.58 19.58
N VAL A 680 -37.40 -12.87 19.21
CA VAL A 680 -36.66 -13.34 18.03
C VAL A 680 -37.47 -13.13 16.75
N PHE A 681 -38.77 -13.45 16.75
CA PHE A 681 -39.56 -13.39 15.52
C PHE A 681 -39.64 -11.97 14.93
N PRO A 682 -39.93 -10.89 15.70
CA PRO A 682 -39.92 -9.54 15.16
C PRO A 682 -38.54 -9.11 14.63
N ALA A 683 -37.45 -9.48 15.31
CA ALA A 683 -36.09 -9.13 14.90
C ALA A 683 -35.68 -9.85 13.60
N ALA A 684 -36.00 -11.15 13.50
CA ALA A 684 -35.74 -11.96 12.31
C ALA A 684 -36.52 -11.48 11.07
N ASP A 685 -37.82 -11.22 11.23
CA ASP A 685 -38.68 -10.65 10.18
C ASP A 685 -38.20 -9.24 9.76
N SER A 686 -37.85 -8.39 10.73
CA SER A 686 -37.31 -7.05 10.44
C SER A 686 -35.95 -7.07 9.74
N LEU A 687 -35.14 -8.12 9.92
CA LEU A 687 -33.92 -8.34 9.13
C LEU A 687 -34.24 -8.82 7.71
N GLU A 688 -35.12 -9.83 7.55
CA GLU A 688 -35.50 -10.37 6.25
C GLU A 688 -36.15 -9.30 5.35
N GLN A 689 -37.10 -8.53 5.88
CA GLN A 689 -37.71 -7.42 5.15
C GLN A 689 -36.69 -6.36 4.70
N TYR A 690 -35.68 -6.07 5.53
CA TYR A 690 -34.62 -5.13 5.17
C TYR A 690 -33.70 -5.70 4.07
N ILE A 691 -33.36 -6.99 4.14
CA ILE A 691 -32.59 -7.69 3.10
C ILE A 691 -33.33 -7.67 1.76
N LEU A 692 -34.61 -8.04 1.75
CA LEU A 692 -35.42 -8.06 0.54
C LEU A 692 -35.56 -6.64 -0.07
N ALA A 693 -35.84 -5.63 0.75
CA ALA A 693 -35.88 -4.24 0.31
C ALA A 693 -34.53 -3.75 -0.26
N LEU A 694 -33.42 -4.14 0.36
CA LEU A 694 -32.08 -3.80 -0.14
C LEU A 694 -31.80 -4.45 -1.50
N ILE A 695 -32.14 -5.73 -1.68
CA ILE A 695 -32.00 -6.44 -2.97
C ILE A 695 -32.86 -5.79 -4.06
N MET A 696 -34.13 -5.49 -3.76
CA MET A 696 -35.04 -4.80 -4.69
C MET A 696 -34.53 -3.40 -5.07
N SER A 697 -33.92 -2.66 -4.14
CA SER A 697 -33.37 -1.33 -4.42
C SER A 697 -32.04 -1.33 -5.20
N SER A 698 -31.36 -2.48 -5.27
CA SER A 698 -30.01 -2.61 -5.85
C SER A 698 -30.00 -3.19 -7.28
N CYS A 699 -31.17 -3.52 -7.83
CA CYS A 699 -31.33 -4.27 -9.08
C CYS A 699 -32.52 -3.75 -9.91
N GLU A 700 -32.53 -4.08 -11.20
CA GLU A 700 -33.72 -3.93 -12.05
C GLU A 700 -34.76 -5.00 -11.69
N GLU A 701 -36.06 -4.69 -11.80
CA GLU A 701 -37.16 -5.51 -11.26
C GLU A 701 -37.05 -7.00 -11.59
N GLU A 702 -36.89 -7.36 -12.88
CA GLU A 702 -36.76 -8.75 -13.33
C GLU A 702 -35.58 -9.49 -12.69
N THR A 703 -34.43 -8.80 -12.54
CA THR A 703 -33.23 -9.40 -11.91
C THR A 703 -33.39 -9.54 -10.40
N SER A 704 -34.08 -8.58 -9.75
CA SER A 704 -34.34 -8.62 -8.30
C SER A 704 -35.22 -9.81 -7.93
N GLU A 705 -36.21 -10.16 -8.75
CA GLU A 705 -37.04 -11.35 -8.54
C GLU A 705 -36.22 -12.65 -8.60
N VAL A 706 -35.26 -12.75 -9.53
CA VAL A 706 -34.40 -13.95 -9.64
C VAL A 706 -33.56 -14.14 -8.38
N TYR A 707 -33.01 -13.08 -7.79
CA TYR A 707 -32.27 -13.17 -6.53
C TYR A 707 -33.19 -13.49 -5.35
N CYS A 708 -34.37 -12.85 -5.25
CA CYS A 708 -35.32 -13.15 -4.18
C CYS A 708 -35.83 -14.61 -4.23
N ARG A 709 -36.06 -15.16 -5.43
CA ARG A 709 -36.44 -16.57 -5.64
C ARG A 709 -35.34 -17.58 -5.29
N LYS A 710 -34.06 -17.15 -5.22
CA LYS A 710 -32.93 -17.99 -4.79
C LYS A 710 -32.77 -18.04 -3.26
N LEU A 711 -33.34 -17.08 -2.54
CA LEU A 711 -33.37 -17.09 -1.07
C LEU A 711 -34.52 -17.99 -0.59
N ILE A 712 -34.25 -18.82 0.42
CA ILE A 712 -35.29 -19.61 1.08
C ILE A 712 -35.82 -18.80 2.26
N PRO A 713 -37.06 -18.29 2.24
CA PRO A 713 -37.57 -17.38 3.27
C PRO A 713 -37.48 -17.95 4.69
N TYR A 714 -37.53 -17.09 5.70
CA TYR A 714 -37.59 -17.50 7.12
C TYR A 714 -38.99 -17.94 7.55
N GLU A 715 -40.02 -17.62 6.75
CA GLU A 715 -41.43 -17.99 6.96
C GLU A 715 -42.01 -17.55 8.32
N ILE A 716 -41.42 -16.52 8.96
CA ILE A 716 -41.79 -16.05 10.30
C ILE A 716 -43.29 -15.81 10.43
N GLU A 717 -43.90 -15.06 9.51
CA GLU A 717 -45.35 -14.73 9.50
C GLU A 717 -46.26 -15.98 9.44
N SER A 718 -45.77 -17.08 8.84
CA SER A 718 -46.52 -18.33 8.72
C SER A 718 -46.50 -19.12 10.04
N ILE A 719 -45.31 -19.24 10.63
CA ILE A 719 -45.07 -19.94 11.90
C ILE A 719 -45.76 -19.18 13.04
N SER A 720 -45.46 -17.88 13.18
CA SER A 720 -46.07 -16.98 14.15
C SER A 720 -47.60 -16.94 14.07
N GLY A 721 -48.19 -16.80 12.87
CA GLY A 721 -49.64 -16.83 12.68
C GLY A 721 -50.27 -18.14 13.20
N THR A 722 -49.60 -19.27 12.98
CA THR A 722 -50.03 -20.57 13.53
C THR A 722 -50.00 -20.59 15.06
N LEU A 723 -48.95 -20.04 15.68
CA LEU A 723 -48.82 -19.94 17.14
C LEU A 723 -49.86 -18.98 17.74
N VAL A 724 -50.07 -17.82 17.10
CA VAL A 724 -51.10 -16.86 17.47
C VAL A 724 -52.49 -17.50 17.35
N MET A 725 -52.82 -18.20 16.27
CA MET A 725 -54.12 -18.89 16.14
C MET A 725 -54.35 -19.94 17.23
N ARG A 726 -53.31 -20.69 17.64
CA ARG A 726 -53.40 -21.61 18.79
C ARG A 726 -53.68 -20.87 20.10
N TRP A 727 -52.98 -19.76 20.34
CA TRP A 727 -53.20 -18.91 21.51
C TRP A 727 -54.61 -18.30 21.50
N VAL A 728 -55.06 -17.74 20.37
CA VAL A 728 -56.40 -17.17 20.18
C VAL A 728 -57.46 -18.22 20.50
N ASN A 729 -57.39 -19.42 19.92
CA ASN A 729 -58.34 -20.49 20.20
C ASN A 729 -58.41 -20.86 21.70
N SER A 730 -57.26 -20.85 22.40
CA SER A 730 -57.22 -21.03 23.86
C SER A 730 -57.92 -19.88 24.60
N GLN A 731 -57.63 -18.63 24.25
CA GLN A 731 -58.27 -17.47 24.88
C GLN A 731 -59.78 -17.41 24.61
N LEU A 732 -60.24 -17.75 23.40
CA LEU A 732 -61.68 -17.77 23.09
C LEU A 732 -62.42 -18.81 23.95
N GLY A 733 -61.82 -19.99 24.17
CA GLY A 733 -62.33 -20.97 25.13
C GLY A 733 -62.38 -20.44 26.56
N ARG A 734 -61.33 -19.72 27.00
CA ARG A 734 -61.29 -19.07 28.33
C ARG A 734 -62.36 -17.99 28.46
N ILE A 735 -62.49 -17.07 27.50
CA ILE A 735 -63.50 -16.00 27.49
C ILE A 735 -64.90 -16.61 27.62
N LEU A 736 -65.25 -17.59 26.78
CA LEU A 736 -66.58 -18.22 26.85
C LEU A 736 -66.85 -18.87 28.21
N GLY A 737 -65.88 -19.60 28.77
CA GLY A 737 -65.98 -20.18 30.12
C GLY A 737 -65.96 -19.15 31.26
N TRP A 738 -65.48 -17.93 31.03
CA TRP A 738 -65.62 -16.81 31.96
C TRP A 738 -66.98 -16.12 31.84
N VAL A 739 -67.47 -15.87 30.62
CA VAL A 739 -68.81 -15.35 30.34
C VAL A 739 -69.88 -16.23 30.99
N GLU A 740 -69.79 -17.55 30.79
CA GLU A 740 -70.74 -18.49 31.41
C GLU A 740 -70.70 -18.42 32.95
N ARG A 741 -69.51 -18.38 33.56
CA ARG A 741 -69.38 -18.25 35.03
C ARG A 741 -69.88 -16.92 35.55
N ALA A 742 -69.61 -15.81 34.85
CA ALA A 742 -70.10 -14.48 35.21
C ALA A 742 -71.64 -14.45 35.17
N ILE A 743 -72.26 -15.09 34.18
CA ILE A 743 -73.72 -15.27 34.08
C ILE A 743 -74.27 -16.13 35.22
N GLN A 744 -73.62 -17.26 35.54
CA GLN A 744 -74.05 -18.17 36.61
C GLN A 744 -73.98 -17.53 38.00
N GLN A 745 -73.06 -16.58 38.22
CA GLN A 745 -72.86 -15.88 39.49
C GLN A 745 -73.70 -14.59 39.62
N GLU A 746 -74.36 -14.15 38.54
CA GLU A 746 -75.11 -12.89 38.49
C GLU A 746 -76.43 -12.96 39.28
N ARG A 747 -76.71 -11.89 40.03
CA ARG A 747 -77.95 -11.71 40.82
C ARG A 747 -79.01 -10.88 40.09
N TRP A 748 -78.62 -10.18 39.03
CA TRP A 748 -79.46 -9.29 38.22
C TRP A 748 -79.97 -8.06 38.99
N GLU A 749 -79.13 -7.56 39.90
CA GLU A 749 -79.32 -6.31 40.63
C GLU A 749 -78.32 -5.25 40.12
N PRO A 750 -78.68 -3.96 40.10
CA PRO A 750 -77.75 -2.90 39.70
C PRO A 750 -76.64 -2.73 40.74
N ILE A 751 -75.39 -2.57 40.29
CA ILE A 751 -74.22 -2.37 41.19
C ILE A 751 -74.43 -1.17 42.13
N SER A 752 -75.03 -0.09 41.63
CA SER A 752 -75.40 1.08 42.43
C SER A 752 -76.56 1.86 41.79
N PRO A 753 -77.22 2.80 42.49
CA PRO A 753 -78.25 3.65 41.91
C PRO A 753 -77.76 4.47 40.68
N GLN A 754 -76.46 4.74 40.63
CA GLN A 754 -75.76 5.41 39.53
C GLN A 754 -75.34 4.42 38.43
N GLN A 755 -74.86 3.22 38.77
CA GLN A 755 -74.45 2.17 37.82
C GLN A 755 -75.57 1.14 37.64
N ARG A 756 -76.50 1.45 36.73
CA ARG A 756 -77.71 0.67 36.44
C ARG A 756 -77.48 -0.56 35.54
N HIS A 757 -76.38 -1.27 35.77
CA HIS A 757 -76.05 -2.53 35.10
C HIS A 757 -75.62 -3.57 36.13
N GLY A 758 -75.67 -4.85 35.77
CA GLY A 758 -75.18 -5.94 36.62
C GLY A 758 -73.65 -5.94 36.75
N SER A 759 -73.14 -6.73 37.70
CA SER A 759 -71.70 -6.93 37.90
C SER A 759 -71.03 -7.72 36.76
N SER A 760 -71.75 -8.70 36.20
CA SER A 760 -71.24 -9.64 35.20
C SER A 760 -70.79 -8.95 33.90
N ILE A 761 -71.50 -7.93 33.42
CA ILE A 761 -71.10 -7.23 32.19
C ILE A 761 -69.78 -6.46 32.38
N VAL A 762 -69.50 -5.93 33.58
CA VAL A 762 -68.22 -5.28 33.89
C VAL A 762 -67.07 -6.28 33.80
N GLU A 763 -67.26 -7.48 34.36
CA GLU A 763 -66.25 -8.54 34.32
C GLU A 763 -66.05 -9.10 32.90
N VAL A 764 -67.12 -9.22 32.10
CA VAL A 764 -67.02 -9.60 30.68
C VAL A 764 -66.22 -8.56 29.89
N TYR A 765 -66.48 -7.26 30.06
CA TYR A 765 -65.67 -6.21 29.41
C TYR A 765 -64.21 -6.25 29.89
N ARG A 766 -63.96 -6.40 31.20
CA ARG A 766 -62.61 -6.48 31.77
C ARG A 766 -61.79 -7.61 31.16
N ILE A 767 -62.39 -8.78 30.98
CA ILE A 767 -61.70 -9.97 30.41
C ILE A 767 -61.49 -9.81 28.90
N VAL A 768 -62.42 -9.18 28.18
CA VAL A 768 -62.24 -8.84 26.77
C VAL A 768 -61.10 -7.84 26.58
N GLU A 769 -61.08 -6.76 27.37
CA GLU A 769 -60.02 -5.74 27.38
C GLU A 769 -58.66 -6.37 27.69
N GLU A 770 -58.57 -7.16 28.77
CA GLU A 770 -57.35 -7.91 29.14
C GLU A 770 -56.86 -8.84 28.01
N THR A 771 -57.78 -9.47 27.25
CA THR A 771 -57.40 -10.35 26.13
C THR A 771 -56.93 -9.56 24.91
N VAL A 772 -57.55 -8.41 24.62
CA VAL A 772 -57.14 -7.51 23.52
C VAL A 772 -55.75 -6.92 23.81
N ASP A 773 -55.52 -6.47 25.05
CA ASP A 773 -54.22 -5.98 25.50
C ASP A 773 -53.14 -7.07 25.40
N GLN A 774 -53.44 -8.29 25.84
CA GLN A 774 -52.52 -9.42 25.69
C GLN A 774 -52.20 -9.71 24.22
N PHE A 775 -53.20 -9.69 23.32
CA PHE A 775 -52.99 -9.93 21.89
C PHE A 775 -52.04 -8.89 21.26
N PHE A 776 -52.26 -7.59 21.50
CA PHE A 776 -51.38 -6.54 20.98
C PHE A 776 -50.01 -6.49 21.68
N THR A 777 -49.90 -7.02 22.90
CA THR A 777 -48.62 -7.16 23.62
C THR A 777 -47.71 -8.22 22.98
N LEU A 778 -48.26 -9.21 22.26
CA LEU A 778 -47.47 -10.28 21.61
C LEU A 778 -46.43 -9.76 20.61
N LYS A 779 -46.73 -8.68 19.89
CA LYS A 779 -45.84 -7.99 18.92
C LYS A 779 -45.16 -8.85 17.84
N VAL A 780 -45.47 -10.14 17.74
CA VAL A 780 -44.99 -11.01 16.65
C VAL A 780 -45.62 -10.60 15.31
N PRO A 781 -44.90 -10.79 14.18
CA PRO A 781 -45.49 -10.68 12.84
C PRO A 781 -46.71 -11.61 12.73
N MET A 782 -47.76 -11.20 12.02
CA MET A 782 -48.97 -12.01 11.81
C MET A 782 -49.87 -11.38 10.75
N ARG A 783 -50.66 -12.22 10.08
CA ARG A 783 -51.62 -11.80 9.07
C ARG A 783 -52.86 -11.17 9.71
N SER A 784 -53.66 -10.46 8.91
CA SER A 784 -54.93 -9.88 9.37
C SER A 784 -55.99 -10.93 9.75
N THR A 785 -55.80 -12.20 9.37
CA THR A 785 -56.69 -13.33 9.68
C THR A 785 -56.76 -13.65 11.18
N GLU A 786 -55.65 -13.50 11.88
CA GLU A 786 -55.46 -13.75 13.30
C GLU A 786 -56.25 -12.72 14.11
N LEU A 787 -56.07 -11.43 13.80
CA LEU A 787 -56.82 -10.31 14.37
C LEU A 787 -58.34 -10.45 14.12
N ASN A 788 -58.74 -10.81 12.89
CA ASN A 788 -60.14 -11.05 12.56
C ASN A 788 -60.75 -12.21 13.37
N SER A 789 -59.95 -13.22 13.73
CA SER A 789 -60.39 -14.36 14.54
C SER A 789 -60.61 -13.97 16.00
N VAL A 790 -59.76 -13.09 16.56
CA VAL A 790 -59.97 -12.49 17.89
C VAL A 790 -61.27 -11.68 17.92
N PHE A 791 -61.49 -10.78 16.95
CA PHE A 791 -62.71 -9.97 16.89
C PHE A 791 -63.98 -10.83 16.80
N ARG A 792 -64.00 -11.87 15.96
CA ARG A 792 -65.13 -12.81 15.86
C ARG A 792 -65.40 -13.56 17.16
N GLY A 793 -64.35 -13.94 17.88
CA GLY A 793 -64.48 -14.62 19.16
C GLY A 793 -65.02 -13.72 20.28
N ILE A 794 -64.62 -12.45 20.29
CA ILE A 794 -65.15 -11.42 21.20
C ILE A 794 -66.62 -11.12 20.88
N ASP A 795 -66.97 -10.94 19.61
CA ASP A 795 -68.36 -10.76 19.16
C ASP A 795 -69.24 -11.94 19.59
N ASN A 796 -68.80 -13.18 19.34
CA ASN A 796 -69.49 -14.39 19.81
C ASN A 796 -69.66 -14.42 21.34
N ALA A 797 -68.64 -14.00 22.12
CA ALA A 797 -68.74 -13.93 23.58
C ALA A 797 -69.82 -12.93 24.05
N PHE A 798 -69.90 -11.75 23.43
CA PHE A 798 -70.98 -10.79 23.70
C PHE A 798 -72.35 -11.30 23.22
N GLN A 799 -72.44 -11.99 22.09
CA GLN A 799 -73.68 -12.59 21.61
C GLN A 799 -74.19 -13.68 22.57
N VAL A 800 -73.32 -14.54 23.10
CA VAL A 800 -73.67 -15.55 24.13
C VAL A 800 -74.23 -14.87 25.38
N TYR A 801 -73.58 -13.79 25.86
CA TYR A 801 -74.06 -13.01 27.00
C TYR A 801 -75.43 -12.37 26.73
N ALA A 802 -75.58 -11.67 25.60
CA ALA A 802 -76.82 -11.01 25.22
C ALA A 802 -77.99 -11.99 25.04
N ASN A 803 -77.76 -13.13 24.37
CA ASN A 803 -78.77 -14.16 24.18
C ASN A 803 -79.24 -14.77 25.51
N HIS A 804 -78.35 -14.94 26.49
CA HIS A 804 -78.75 -15.38 27.84
C HIS A 804 -79.65 -14.34 28.53
N VAL A 805 -79.32 -13.05 28.42
CA VAL A 805 -80.16 -11.96 28.97
C VAL A 805 -81.54 -11.97 28.31
N ILE A 806 -81.61 -12.16 26.99
CA ILE A 806 -82.87 -12.23 26.24
C ILE A 806 -83.73 -13.44 26.67
N ASP A 807 -83.14 -14.63 26.82
CA ASP A 807 -83.85 -15.83 27.32
C ASP A 807 -84.36 -15.63 28.76
N LYS A 808 -83.59 -14.98 29.64
CA LYS A 808 -84.03 -14.65 31.01
C LYS A 808 -85.15 -13.61 31.04
N LEU A 809 -85.18 -12.67 30.10
CA LEU A 809 -86.28 -11.71 29.95
C LEU A 809 -87.54 -12.40 29.43
N ALA A 810 -87.42 -13.26 28.41
CA ALA A 810 -88.54 -14.01 27.83
C ALA A 810 -89.19 -15.01 28.81
N ARG A 811 -88.49 -15.42 29.88
CA ARG A 811 -89.03 -16.25 30.97
C ARG A 811 -89.63 -15.46 32.14
N ARG A 812 -89.58 -14.12 32.10
CA ARG A 812 -90.19 -13.21 33.10
C ARG A 812 -91.45 -12.49 32.59
N THR A 813 -91.76 -12.64 31.30
CA THR A 813 -93.07 -12.35 30.67
C THR A 813 -93.93 -13.60 30.64
#